data_AF-A0A2K8SUY8-F1
#
_entry.id   AF-A0A2K8SUY8-F1
#
_cell.length_a   1.000
_cell.length_b   1.000
_cell.length_c   1.000
_cell.angle_alpha   90.00
_cell.angle_beta   90.00
_cell.angle_gamma   90.00
#
_symmetry.space_group_name_H-M   'P 1'
#
loop_
_entity.id
_entity.type
_entity.pdbx_description
1 polymer ?
#
loop_
_entity_poly.entity_id
_entity_poly.type
_entity_poly.pdbx_seq_one_letter_code
_entity_poly.pdbx_strand_id
1 'polypeptide(L)'
;MSVSASLDLSKTFFLNSLLGANQTIYLDFDGNITSGTFWNTSERPANIITPAFDFDNDTASFSLVELERIQYIWQRVAEDFSPFNVNVTTQAPADINDLIQSGSDDTRWGVRVAIGGSSYDWYGEGARGVAYIGSFNWNSDTPAFVFAKNTFGDDKYTADTISHEVGHTLGLEHDGRITLDEEYYYGHGSEETGWRPIMGSGYQELTQWSKGEYASANNTEDDLQIITTQNGFTYRADDSGDTIATAKPLTISSTSISSSGIIERNTDLDFYSFVTGTGLISLIVNPFSRGPNLDILAELYNSAGTLIASSNPTDLLSASITTNVVAGNYYLKIDGIGKENPLLTGYTDYGSLGQYFISGTLNFLNIQRWATGQGGFWDTQKWLVGDFNADRKDDLVNVFNDGGLASIDTHLSNGESFGIQRWATGQGGFWDTQKWLVGDFNADGKDDLVNVFNDGGLASIDTHLSNGESFDFQRWATGQGGFWDTQKWLVGDFNGDRKDDLVNIFNDGGLASIDIHLSNGESFDFQRWATGQGGFWDTQKWLVGDFNADGKDDLVNVFNDGGLASIDIHLSNGESFDFQRWATGQGGFGDTQKWLVGDFNADGKDDLVNVFNDGGLASIDIHLSNGESFDFQRWATGQGGFGDTQKWLVGDFNADRKDDLVNVFNDGGLATIDTHILIT
;
A
#
# COMPACT_ATOMS: atom_id res chain seq x y z
N MET A 1 0.05 12.39 0.27
CA MET A 1 -0.08 12.47 -1.20
C MET A 1 1.32 12.53 -1.82
N SER A 2 1.68 11.57 -2.68
CA SER A 2 2.90 11.65 -3.51
C SER A 2 2.49 11.61 -4.98
N VAL A 3 3.13 12.45 -5.80
CA VAL A 3 2.62 13.06 -7.05
C VAL A 3 1.70 14.23 -6.73
N SER A 4 2.17 15.45 -7.03
CA SER A 4 1.38 16.69 -6.99
C SER A 4 0.08 16.46 -7.76
N ALA A 5 -1.02 16.27 -7.04
CA ALA A 5 -2.34 16.30 -7.65
C ALA A 5 -2.52 17.71 -8.23
N SER A 6 -2.83 17.79 -9.53
CA SER A 6 -3.16 19.07 -10.16
C SER A 6 -4.23 19.78 -9.35
N LEU A 7 -3.95 21.01 -8.92
CA LEU A 7 -4.91 21.80 -8.13
C LEU A 7 -6.20 22.00 -8.93
N ASP A 8 -7.34 21.73 -8.31
CA ASP A 8 -8.63 22.16 -8.86
C ASP A 8 -8.81 23.65 -8.56
N LEU A 9 -8.40 24.49 -9.50
CA LEU A 9 -8.44 25.95 -9.36
C LEU A 9 -9.87 26.50 -9.20
N SER A 10 -10.92 25.72 -9.53
CA SER A 10 -12.30 26.13 -9.27
C SER A 10 -12.64 26.18 -7.77
N LYS A 11 -11.83 25.54 -6.93
CA LYS A 11 -12.00 25.51 -5.47
C LYS A 11 -11.35 26.66 -4.74
N THR A 12 -10.61 27.55 -5.42
CA THR A 12 -9.75 28.56 -4.79
C THR A 12 -10.43 29.42 -3.74
N PHE A 13 -11.73 29.74 -3.90
CA PHE A 13 -12.53 30.52 -2.94
C PHE A 13 -13.52 29.66 -2.13
N PHE A 14 -13.25 28.36 -2.01
CA PHE A 14 -14.06 27.36 -1.30
C PHE A 14 -13.17 26.39 -0.48
N LEU A 15 -11.91 26.75 -0.23
CA LEU A 15 -10.97 25.91 0.52
C LEU A 15 -11.26 26.01 2.02
N ASN A 16 -11.18 24.89 2.73
CA ASN A 16 -11.43 24.79 4.17
C ASN A 16 -10.47 23.77 4.77
N SER A 17 -9.73 24.14 5.81
CA SER A 17 -8.75 23.24 6.45
C SER A 17 -9.39 22.37 7.54
N LEU A 18 -10.52 22.80 8.09
CA LEU A 18 -11.33 22.05 9.05
C LEU A 18 -12.79 22.48 8.95
N LEU A 19 -13.49 21.97 7.93
CA LEU A 19 -14.89 22.31 7.70
C LEU A 19 -15.74 21.93 8.93
N GLY A 20 -16.50 22.90 9.45
CA GLY A 20 -17.35 22.72 10.63
C GLY A 20 -16.70 23.09 11.96
N ALA A 21 -15.45 23.57 11.97
CA ALA A 21 -14.91 24.22 13.16
C ALA A 21 -15.74 25.46 13.52
N ASN A 22 -15.84 25.73 14.82
CA ASN A 22 -16.57 26.89 15.33
C ASN A 22 -15.81 28.21 15.12
N GLN A 23 -14.48 28.16 15.15
CA GLN A 23 -13.62 29.32 14.97
C GLN A 23 -13.03 29.36 13.56
N THR A 24 -12.98 30.56 12.97
CA THR A 24 -12.61 30.75 11.57
C THR A 24 -11.49 31.78 11.39
N ILE A 25 -10.49 31.44 10.57
CA ILE A 25 -9.53 32.37 9.99
C ILE A 25 -9.88 32.48 8.51
N TYR A 26 -10.51 33.59 8.12
CA TYR A 26 -10.90 33.82 6.74
C TYR A 26 -9.82 34.64 6.01
N LEU A 27 -9.23 34.02 4.99
CA LEU A 27 -8.27 34.63 4.09
C LEU A 27 -9.00 35.32 2.94
N ASP A 28 -9.17 36.62 3.05
CA ASP A 28 -9.89 37.48 2.11
C ASP A 28 -8.92 37.98 1.02
N PHE A 29 -8.95 37.31 -0.12
CA PHE A 29 -8.16 37.65 -1.31
C PHE A 29 -8.96 38.43 -2.36
N ASP A 30 -10.29 38.46 -2.27
CA ASP A 30 -11.19 39.08 -3.26
C ASP A 30 -11.44 40.57 -3.01
N GLY A 31 -10.95 41.09 -1.88
CA GLY A 31 -10.88 42.50 -1.57
C GLY A 31 -11.97 42.94 -0.61
N ASN A 32 -11.65 43.94 0.21
CA ASN A 32 -12.46 44.34 1.34
C ASN A 32 -12.53 45.86 1.52
N ILE A 33 -13.64 46.35 2.06
CA ILE A 33 -13.77 47.71 2.57
C ILE A 33 -13.92 47.65 4.09
N THR A 34 -12.85 47.98 4.81
CA THR A 34 -12.86 48.02 6.27
C THR A 34 -13.35 49.37 6.77
N SER A 35 -14.46 49.36 7.50
CA SER A 35 -15.09 50.56 8.07
C SER A 35 -15.70 50.27 9.43
N GLY A 36 -15.78 51.29 10.31
CA GLY A 36 -16.38 51.14 11.63
C GLY A 36 -15.60 50.25 12.62
N THR A 37 -14.32 50.01 12.35
CA THR A 37 -13.41 49.20 13.19
C THR A 37 -12.44 50.07 13.98
N PHE A 38 -11.61 49.45 14.82
CA PHE A 38 -10.53 50.15 15.52
C PHE A 38 -9.49 50.79 14.58
N TRP A 39 -9.39 50.33 13.33
CA TRP A 39 -8.51 50.92 12.32
C TRP A 39 -9.02 52.28 11.80
N ASN A 40 -10.31 52.58 11.93
CA ASN A 40 -10.94 53.78 11.39
C ASN A 40 -11.00 54.89 12.45
N THR A 41 -9.85 55.54 12.69
CA THR A 41 -9.73 56.66 13.66
C THR A 41 -9.80 58.02 12.96
N SER A 42 -9.76 59.13 13.72
CA SER A 42 -9.68 60.48 13.13
C SER A 42 -8.38 60.75 12.36
N GLU A 43 -7.34 59.95 12.61
CA GLU A 43 -6.02 60.07 11.98
C GLU A 43 -5.83 59.09 10.81
N ARG A 44 -6.79 58.18 10.60
CA ARG A 44 -6.80 57.17 9.53
C ARG A 44 -8.04 57.33 8.64
N PRO A 45 -8.07 56.74 7.43
CA PRO A 45 -9.23 56.85 6.55
C PRO A 45 -10.51 56.30 7.18
N ALA A 46 -11.64 56.98 6.92
CA ALA A 46 -12.96 56.52 7.36
C ALA A 46 -13.33 55.15 6.77
N ASN A 47 -12.84 54.86 5.56
CA ASN A 47 -12.90 53.56 4.92
C ASN A 47 -11.50 53.20 4.44
N ILE A 48 -11.02 52.02 4.77
CA ILE A 48 -9.79 51.44 4.23
C ILE A 48 -10.20 50.48 3.12
N ILE A 49 -9.58 50.62 1.94
CA ILE A 49 -9.86 49.79 0.77
C ILE A 49 -8.69 48.85 0.57
N THR A 50 -8.92 47.55 0.76
CA THR A 50 -7.98 46.49 0.37
C THR A 50 -8.42 45.99 -1.01
N PRO A 51 -7.63 46.21 -2.08
CA PRO A 51 -7.94 45.65 -3.38
C PRO A 51 -7.79 44.12 -3.36
N ALA A 52 -8.36 43.44 -4.37
CA ALA A 52 -8.10 42.02 -4.57
C ALA A 52 -6.60 41.73 -4.67
N PHE A 53 -6.20 40.52 -4.27
CA PHE A 53 -4.84 40.02 -4.45
C PHE A 53 -4.48 40.01 -5.94
N ASP A 54 -3.34 40.59 -6.26
CA ASP A 54 -3.00 40.97 -7.61
C ASP A 54 -1.49 40.85 -7.84
N PHE A 55 -1.13 40.10 -8.87
CA PHE A 55 0.23 39.79 -9.30
C PHE A 55 0.51 40.28 -10.73
N ASP A 56 -0.51 40.34 -11.59
CA ASP A 56 -0.38 40.76 -12.99
C ASP A 56 -0.85 42.20 -13.26
N ASN A 57 -1.18 42.94 -12.20
CA ASN A 57 -1.65 44.32 -12.21
C ASN A 57 -3.08 44.45 -12.81
N ASP A 58 -3.91 43.42 -12.66
CA ASP A 58 -5.35 43.40 -12.96
C ASP A 58 -6.20 43.00 -11.74
N THR A 59 -6.46 43.97 -10.87
CA THR A 59 -7.37 43.79 -9.72
C THR A 59 -8.85 43.48 -10.08
N ALA A 60 -9.24 43.43 -11.36
CA ALA A 60 -10.61 43.16 -11.78
C ALA A 60 -10.92 41.67 -11.99
N SER A 61 -9.90 40.82 -12.12
CA SER A 61 -10.07 39.37 -12.31
C SER A 61 -8.86 38.58 -11.82
N PHE A 62 -9.03 37.30 -11.47
CA PHE A 62 -7.92 36.43 -11.11
C PHE A 62 -7.44 35.59 -12.30
N SER A 63 -6.15 35.70 -12.61
CA SER A 63 -5.43 34.81 -13.51
C SER A 63 -5.28 33.40 -12.92
N LEU A 64 -5.01 32.40 -13.77
CA LEU A 64 -4.74 31.03 -13.29
C LEU A 64 -3.52 30.95 -12.35
N VAL A 65 -2.53 31.83 -12.55
CA VAL A 65 -1.33 31.90 -11.70
C VAL A 65 -1.67 32.45 -10.32
N GLU A 66 -2.55 33.45 -10.24
CA GLU A 66 -3.02 33.98 -8.96
C GLU A 66 -3.90 32.98 -8.23
N LEU A 67 -4.78 32.27 -8.93
CA LEU A 67 -5.58 31.22 -8.31
C LEU A 67 -4.70 30.12 -7.72
N GLU A 68 -3.69 29.64 -8.47
CA GLU A 68 -2.69 28.71 -7.96
C GLU A 68 -1.95 29.27 -6.74
N ARG A 69 -1.51 30.54 -6.83
CA ARG A 69 -0.79 31.24 -5.76
C ARG A 69 -1.61 31.30 -4.48
N ILE A 70 -2.89 31.63 -4.58
CA ILE A 70 -3.82 31.67 -3.45
C ILE A 70 -3.93 30.29 -2.78
N GLN A 71 -4.06 29.21 -3.56
CA GLN A 71 -4.12 27.87 -2.98
C GLN A 71 -2.81 27.49 -2.26
N TYR A 72 -1.65 27.86 -2.82
CA TYR A 72 -0.35 27.61 -2.16
C TYR A 72 -0.17 28.43 -0.88
N ILE A 73 -0.62 29.68 -0.85
CA ILE A 73 -0.65 30.49 0.37
C ILE A 73 -1.56 29.83 1.40
N TRP A 74 -2.78 29.47 1.01
CA TRP A 74 -3.74 28.81 1.90
C TRP A 74 -3.18 27.48 2.45
N GLN A 75 -2.51 26.67 1.64
CA GLN A 75 -1.89 25.41 2.08
C GLN A 75 -0.88 25.60 3.22
N ARG A 76 -0.03 26.63 3.13
CA ARG A 76 0.99 26.94 4.16
C ARG A 76 0.34 27.42 5.45
N VAL A 77 -0.59 28.37 5.36
CA VAL A 77 -1.32 28.87 6.53
C VAL A 77 -2.15 27.75 7.17
N ALA A 78 -2.77 26.89 6.36
CA ALA A 78 -3.51 25.74 6.87
C ALA A 78 -2.61 24.74 7.62
N GLU A 79 -1.34 24.60 7.22
CA GLU A 79 -0.36 23.77 7.92
C GLU A 79 0.06 24.39 9.27
N ASP A 80 0.31 25.71 9.33
CA ASP A 80 0.62 26.45 10.58
C ASP A 80 -0.47 26.32 11.64
N PHE A 81 -1.73 26.22 11.20
CA PHE A 81 -2.89 26.07 12.08
C PHE A 81 -3.45 24.64 12.11
N SER A 82 -2.80 23.67 11.46
CA SER A 82 -3.23 22.27 11.45
C SER A 82 -3.33 21.62 12.84
N PRO A 83 -2.54 22.01 13.86
CA PRO A 83 -2.68 21.46 15.21
C PRO A 83 -3.94 21.92 15.94
N PHE A 84 -4.61 22.99 15.50
CA PHE A 84 -5.68 23.65 16.24
C PHE A 84 -7.07 23.41 15.66
N ASN A 85 -8.08 23.42 16.54
CA ASN A 85 -9.49 23.29 16.18
C ASN A 85 -10.05 24.61 15.62
N VAL A 86 -9.45 25.09 14.54
CA VAL A 86 -9.82 26.32 13.83
C VAL A 86 -9.84 26.03 12.33
N ASN A 87 -10.78 26.62 11.61
CA ASN A 87 -10.89 26.51 10.16
C ASN A 87 -10.13 27.66 9.50
N VAL A 88 -9.08 27.35 8.73
CA VAL A 88 -8.46 28.30 7.78
C VAL A 88 -9.18 28.17 6.45
N THR A 89 -9.78 29.25 5.96
CA THR A 89 -10.62 29.20 4.77
C THR A 89 -10.40 30.38 3.84
N THR A 90 -10.54 30.15 2.54
CA THR A 90 -10.68 31.20 1.50
C THR A 90 -12.13 31.44 1.12
N GLN A 91 -13.06 30.75 1.76
CA GLN A 91 -14.49 30.90 1.53
C GLN A 91 -15.03 32.04 2.37
N ALA A 92 -15.58 33.06 1.72
CA ALA A 92 -16.24 34.16 2.40
C ALA A 92 -17.36 33.63 3.33
N PRO A 93 -17.36 34.00 4.63
CA PRO A 93 -18.42 33.61 5.54
C PRO A 93 -19.77 34.16 5.09
N ALA A 94 -20.82 33.35 5.20
CA ALA A 94 -22.18 33.75 4.86
C ALA A 94 -22.81 34.65 5.93
N ASP A 95 -22.29 34.61 7.16
CA ASP A 95 -22.74 35.38 8.31
C ASP A 95 -21.54 36.08 8.95
N ILE A 96 -21.64 37.40 9.17
CA ILE A 96 -20.56 38.18 9.79
C ILE A 96 -20.26 37.73 11.22
N ASN A 97 -21.23 37.09 11.90
CA ASN A 97 -21.01 36.52 13.23
C ASN A 97 -19.97 35.39 13.23
N ASP A 98 -19.62 34.82 12.07
CA ASP A 98 -18.50 33.88 11.96
C ASP A 98 -17.12 34.57 12.07
N LEU A 99 -17.08 35.92 12.13
CA LEU A 99 -15.87 36.75 12.20
C LEU A 99 -15.88 37.76 13.36
N ILE A 100 -16.88 37.73 14.25
CA ILE A 100 -16.95 38.62 15.41
C ILE A 100 -17.43 37.86 16.64
N GLN A 101 -16.83 38.12 17.80
CA GLN A 101 -17.31 37.55 19.06
C GLN A 101 -18.43 38.44 19.61
N SER A 102 -19.68 38.08 19.34
CA SER A 102 -20.84 38.94 19.65
C SER A 102 -21.21 38.98 21.15
N GLY A 103 -20.69 38.05 21.95
CA GLY A 103 -20.88 37.98 23.39
C GLY A 103 -20.27 36.74 24.04
N SER A 104 -20.42 36.59 25.36
CA SER A 104 -19.83 35.48 26.13
C SER A 104 -20.46 34.11 25.86
N ASP A 105 -21.70 34.08 25.37
CA ASP A 105 -22.42 32.85 25.00
C ASP A 105 -22.21 32.50 23.52
N ASP A 106 -21.49 33.35 22.78
CA ASP A 106 -21.16 33.09 21.39
C ASP A 106 -20.16 31.94 21.32
N THR A 107 -20.45 30.96 20.48
CA THR A 107 -19.61 29.78 20.30
C THR A 107 -18.92 29.77 18.94
N ARG A 108 -19.25 30.69 18.03
CA ARG A 108 -18.62 30.78 16.70
C ARG A 108 -18.19 32.21 16.43
N TRP A 109 -16.94 32.40 16.03
CA TRP A 109 -16.41 33.70 15.63
C TRP A 109 -15.06 33.48 14.95
N GLY A 110 -14.35 34.55 14.62
CA GLY A 110 -13.11 34.40 13.88
C GLY A 110 -12.44 35.73 13.62
N VAL A 111 -11.52 35.69 12.66
CA VAL A 111 -10.87 36.90 12.16
C VAL A 111 -10.77 36.86 10.64
N ARG A 112 -10.92 38.04 10.04
CA ARG A 112 -10.62 38.27 8.63
C ARG A 112 -9.15 38.68 8.49
N VAL A 113 -8.49 38.11 7.50
CA VAL A 113 -7.19 38.57 7.02
C VAL A 113 -7.41 39.19 5.64
N ALA A 114 -7.35 40.52 5.55
CA ALA A 114 -7.53 41.25 4.30
C ALA A 114 -6.21 41.32 3.53
N ILE A 115 -6.14 40.65 2.39
CA ILE A 115 -4.89 40.38 1.67
C ILE A 115 -4.88 41.11 0.32
N GLY A 116 -4.06 42.15 0.21
CA GLY A 116 -3.94 42.92 -1.03
C GLY A 116 -3.28 44.28 -0.85
N GLY A 117 -3.02 44.96 -1.97
CA GLY A 117 -2.52 46.34 -1.97
C GLY A 117 -1.12 46.52 -1.39
N SER A 118 -0.81 47.77 -1.05
CA SER A 118 0.46 48.23 -0.48
C SER A 118 0.23 48.84 0.89
N SER A 119 1.19 48.66 1.81
CA SER A 119 1.14 49.34 3.12
C SER A 119 1.12 50.87 2.99
N TYR A 120 1.62 51.42 1.88
CA TYR A 120 1.58 52.86 1.62
C TYR A 120 0.23 53.38 1.13
N ASP A 121 -0.74 52.50 0.82
CA ASP A 121 -2.05 52.92 0.33
C ASP A 121 -2.87 53.62 1.43
N TRP A 122 -2.70 53.20 2.69
CA TRP A 122 -3.39 53.81 3.83
C TRP A 122 -2.62 53.78 5.15
N TYR A 123 -1.73 52.79 5.36
CA TYR A 123 -1.01 52.64 6.63
C TYR A 123 0.13 53.68 6.76
N GLY A 124 0.77 54.02 5.63
CA GLY A 124 1.66 55.19 5.53
C GLY A 124 3.14 54.91 5.82
N GLU A 125 3.49 53.68 6.18
CA GLU A 125 4.86 53.22 6.38
C GLU A 125 5.06 51.79 5.83
N GLY A 126 6.31 51.33 5.77
CA GLY A 126 6.65 50.02 5.24
C GLY A 126 6.31 48.90 6.21
N ALA A 127 5.35 48.06 5.87
CA ALA A 127 4.98 46.87 6.63
C ALA A 127 4.59 45.73 5.67
N ARG A 128 4.82 44.47 6.07
CA ARG A 128 4.31 43.30 5.31
C ARG A 128 2.88 42.97 5.73
N GLY A 129 2.56 43.13 7.00
CA GLY A 129 1.22 43.08 7.54
C GLY A 129 1.11 43.96 8.78
N VAL A 130 -0.12 44.11 9.27
CA VAL A 130 -0.44 44.73 10.56
C VAL A 130 -1.70 44.12 11.17
N ALA A 131 -1.69 43.88 12.47
CA ALA A 131 -2.81 43.38 13.25
C ALA A 131 -2.89 44.06 14.62
N TYR A 132 -4.08 44.01 15.23
CA TYR A 132 -4.25 44.37 16.64
C TYR A 132 -4.12 43.13 17.52
N ILE A 133 -3.35 43.24 18.60
CA ILE A 133 -3.18 42.13 19.53
C ILE A 133 -4.51 41.79 20.21
N GLY A 134 -4.91 40.52 20.15
CA GLY A 134 -6.14 40.00 20.76
C GLY A 134 -7.43 40.30 19.99
N SER A 135 -7.35 40.83 18.75
CA SER A 135 -8.54 41.20 17.98
C SER A 135 -9.40 40.03 17.53
N PHE A 136 -8.91 38.79 17.62
CA PHE A 136 -9.68 37.58 17.32
C PHE A 136 -10.95 37.48 18.17
N ASN A 137 -10.93 38.01 19.40
CA ASN A 137 -12.05 37.95 20.34
C ASN A 137 -12.86 39.26 20.40
N TRP A 138 -12.78 40.11 19.37
CA TRP A 138 -13.50 41.39 19.37
C TRP A 138 -14.89 41.27 18.73
N ASN A 139 -15.81 42.11 19.18
CA ASN A 139 -17.19 42.18 18.69
C ASN A 139 -17.35 43.03 17.41
N SER A 140 -16.26 43.21 16.66
CA SER A 140 -16.21 43.97 15.42
C SER A 140 -15.30 43.25 14.44
N ASP A 141 -15.63 43.29 13.14
CA ASP A 141 -14.83 42.67 12.06
C ASP A 141 -13.57 43.52 11.82
N THR A 142 -12.68 43.55 12.81
CA THR A 142 -11.41 44.26 12.77
C THR A 142 -10.37 43.32 12.17
N PRO A 143 -10.02 43.47 10.88
CA PRO A 143 -9.17 42.51 10.21
C PRO A 143 -7.70 42.66 10.61
N ALA A 144 -6.95 41.59 10.42
CA ALA A 144 -5.52 41.67 10.15
C ALA A 144 -5.32 42.06 8.67
N PHE A 145 -4.29 42.85 8.36
CA PHE A 145 -3.96 43.23 6.98
C PHE A 145 -2.66 42.59 6.55
N VAL A 146 -2.62 42.07 5.33
CA VAL A 146 -1.39 41.60 4.68
C VAL A 146 -1.25 42.28 3.32
N PHE A 147 -0.14 42.98 3.13
CA PHE A 147 0.11 43.80 1.97
C PHE A 147 0.85 43.01 0.89
N ALA A 148 0.10 42.48 -0.06
CA ALA A 148 0.62 41.61 -1.13
C ALA A 148 1.78 42.25 -1.92
N LYS A 149 1.78 43.57 -2.10
CA LYS A 149 2.90 44.28 -2.77
C LYS A 149 4.19 44.27 -1.94
N ASN A 150 4.07 44.25 -0.61
CA ASN A 150 5.21 44.24 0.32
C ASN A 150 5.72 42.80 0.60
N THR A 151 4.90 41.78 0.32
CA THR A 151 5.29 40.36 0.29
C THR A 151 5.66 39.88 -1.12
N PHE A 152 5.67 40.79 -2.11
CA PHE A 152 5.98 40.52 -3.52
C PHE A 152 5.06 39.51 -4.21
N GLY A 153 3.86 39.26 -3.66
CA GLY A 153 2.97 38.19 -4.08
C GLY A 153 3.57 36.79 -3.92
N ASP A 154 4.66 36.65 -3.18
CA ASP A 154 5.34 35.38 -2.94
C ASP A 154 4.48 34.47 -2.05
N ASP A 155 4.37 33.17 -2.38
CA ASP A 155 3.49 32.27 -1.63
C ASP A 155 3.95 32.12 -0.19
N LYS A 156 5.26 31.94 0.01
CA LYS A 156 5.83 31.77 1.35
C LYS A 156 5.83 33.08 2.13
N TYR A 157 6.34 34.19 1.59
CA TYR A 157 6.32 35.45 2.34
C TYR A 157 4.90 35.91 2.69
N THR A 158 3.93 35.68 1.81
CA THR A 158 2.54 36.05 2.09
C THR A 158 1.94 35.15 3.16
N ALA A 159 2.10 33.83 3.06
CA ALA A 159 1.61 32.89 4.08
C ALA A 159 2.25 33.12 5.46
N ASP A 160 3.57 33.24 5.49
CA ASP A 160 4.32 33.51 6.72
C ASP A 160 3.86 34.82 7.39
N THR A 161 3.56 35.86 6.59
CA THR A 161 3.01 37.11 7.12
C THR A 161 1.57 36.92 7.61
N ILE A 162 0.73 36.17 6.89
CA ILE A 162 -0.64 35.87 7.34
C ILE A 162 -0.62 35.19 8.71
N SER A 163 0.16 34.12 8.88
CA SER A 163 0.24 33.39 10.14
C SER A 163 0.78 34.25 11.28
N HIS A 164 1.77 35.11 11.00
CA HIS A 164 2.29 36.10 11.95
C HIS A 164 1.22 37.10 12.40
N GLU A 165 0.51 37.72 11.46
CA GLU A 165 -0.53 38.69 11.80
C GLU A 165 -1.70 38.03 12.53
N VAL A 166 -2.09 36.82 12.13
CA VAL A 166 -3.10 36.05 12.87
C VAL A 166 -2.60 35.73 14.29
N GLY A 167 -1.31 35.43 14.47
CA GLY A 167 -0.68 35.27 15.78
C GLY A 167 -0.90 36.48 16.70
N HIS A 168 -0.74 37.70 16.20
CA HIS A 168 -1.14 38.91 16.95
C HIS A 168 -2.62 38.90 17.31
N THR A 169 -3.52 38.62 16.36
CA THR A 169 -4.96 38.58 16.65
C THR A 169 -5.30 37.59 17.76
N LEU A 170 -4.51 36.52 17.90
CA LEU A 170 -4.63 35.47 18.93
C LEU A 170 -3.92 35.82 20.25
N GLY A 171 -3.23 36.95 20.32
CA GLY A 171 -2.65 37.50 21.55
C GLY A 171 -1.12 37.44 21.66
N LEU A 172 -0.40 37.05 20.60
CA LEU A 172 1.06 36.91 20.63
C LEU A 172 1.80 38.21 20.35
N GLU A 173 2.98 38.37 20.96
CA GLU A 173 3.95 39.44 20.69
C GLU A 173 5.07 38.96 19.74
N HIS A 174 5.94 39.86 19.31
CA HIS A 174 7.05 39.51 18.40
C HIS A 174 8.11 38.65 19.10
N ASP A 175 8.64 37.68 18.36
CA ASP A 175 9.82 36.90 18.73
C ASP A 175 11.09 37.56 18.19
N GLY A 176 11.81 38.28 19.06
CA GLY A 176 13.07 38.96 18.75
C GLY A 176 14.24 38.49 19.61
N ARG A 177 15.34 39.27 19.64
CA ARG A 177 16.48 39.01 20.53
C ARG A 177 16.90 40.25 21.32
N ILE A 178 17.46 40.00 22.51
CA ILE A 178 18.11 40.99 23.37
C ILE A 178 19.52 41.30 22.85
N THR A 179 20.20 40.33 22.21
CA THR A 179 21.58 40.50 21.73
C THR A 179 21.81 39.70 20.44
N LEU A 180 22.02 40.35 19.28
CA LEU A 180 21.83 41.79 19.05
C LEU A 180 20.37 42.19 19.32
N ASP A 181 20.15 43.43 19.74
CA ASP A 181 18.81 43.99 19.96
C ASP A 181 18.07 44.07 18.63
N GLU A 182 17.08 43.19 18.46
CA GLU A 182 16.25 43.11 17.26
C GLU A 182 14.82 42.74 17.64
N GLU A 183 13.87 43.44 17.03
CA GLU A 183 12.43 43.22 17.24
C GLU A 183 11.99 41.85 16.70
N TYR A 184 12.57 41.41 15.58
CA TYR A 184 12.25 40.13 14.94
C TYR A 184 13.49 39.27 14.79
N TYR A 185 13.40 38.03 15.24
CA TYR A 185 14.44 37.04 15.06
C TYR A 185 14.34 36.42 13.66
N TYR A 186 15.45 36.42 12.93
CA TYR A 186 15.52 35.90 11.54
C TYR A 186 15.68 34.37 11.45
N GLY A 187 15.74 33.69 12.58
CA GLY A 187 16.03 32.26 12.64
C GLY A 187 17.51 31.93 12.44
N HIS A 188 17.79 30.64 12.27
CA HIS A 188 19.11 30.08 12.05
C HIS A 188 19.02 28.70 11.37
N GLY A 189 20.16 28.06 11.13
CA GLY A 189 20.22 26.83 10.33
C GLY A 189 20.15 27.12 8.83
N SER A 190 19.95 26.07 8.04
CA SER A 190 19.94 26.13 6.58
C SER A 190 19.14 24.97 5.98
N GLU A 191 18.72 25.15 4.73
CA GLU A 191 18.01 24.12 3.95
C GLU A 191 16.70 23.71 4.64
N GLU A 192 16.28 22.44 4.51
CA GLU A 192 14.97 21.96 5.00
C GLU A 192 14.79 22.15 6.52
N THR A 193 15.89 22.05 7.28
CA THR A 193 15.89 22.18 8.75
C THR A 193 16.32 23.57 9.21
N GLY A 194 16.44 24.54 8.29
CA GLY A 194 16.57 25.95 8.66
C GLY A 194 15.31 26.39 9.38
N TRP A 195 15.45 26.93 10.58
CA TRP A 195 14.37 27.17 11.53
C TRP A 195 14.20 28.64 11.88
N ARG A 196 12.95 29.09 11.98
CA ARG A 196 12.60 30.39 12.59
C ARG A 196 11.24 30.34 13.31
N PRO A 197 11.03 31.22 14.31
CA PRO A 197 9.71 31.39 14.91
C PRO A 197 8.74 32.09 13.94
N ILE A 198 7.46 31.73 13.97
CA ILE A 198 6.38 32.39 13.20
C ILE A 198 6.27 33.87 13.59
N MET A 199 6.34 34.18 14.89
CA MET A 199 6.31 35.55 15.41
C MET A 199 7.64 36.31 15.20
N GLY A 200 8.62 35.72 14.51
CA GLY A 200 9.85 36.38 14.06
C GLY A 200 9.74 36.91 12.61
N SER A 201 10.88 36.96 11.91
CA SER A 201 10.96 37.40 10.51
C SER A 201 11.97 36.56 9.72
N GLY A 202 12.23 36.91 8.47
CA GLY A 202 13.20 36.23 7.61
C GLY A 202 12.62 35.16 6.69
N TYR A 203 13.49 34.26 6.22
CA TYR A 203 13.15 33.18 5.30
C TYR A 203 13.90 31.92 5.75
N GLN A 204 13.15 30.94 6.24
CA GLN A 204 13.62 29.61 6.63
C GLN A 204 12.53 28.61 6.22
N GLU A 205 12.91 27.38 5.89
CA GLU A 205 11.96 26.37 5.40
C GLU A 205 11.04 25.87 6.52
N LEU A 206 11.60 25.63 7.72
CA LEU A 206 10.85 25.24 8.92
C LEU A 206 10.44 26.50 9.71
N THR A 207 9.12 26.73 9.81
CA THR A 207 8.51 27.86 10.52
C THR A 207 7.58 27.35 11.61
N GLN A 208 7.88 27.62 12.87
CA GLN A 208 7.12 27.02 13.98
C GLN A 208 6.67 28.06 15.01
N TRP A 209 5.62 27.74 15.76
CA TRP A 209 5.28 28.44 17.01
C TRP A 209 6.41 28.27 18.02
N SER A 210 6.64 29.27 18.88
CA SER A 210 7.80 29.32 19.76
C SER A 210 7.45 29.45 21.24
N LYS A 211 8.47 29.23 22.05
CA LYS A 211 8.49 29.58 23.47
C LYS A 211 9.71 30.41 23.86
N GLY A 212 10.33 31.06 22.88
CA GLY A 212 11.59 31.79 23.07
C GLY A 212 12.78 30.88 23.37
N GLU A 213 12.76 29.63 22.90
CA GLU A 213 13.80 28.61 23.21
C GLU A 213 15.04 28.73 22.31
N TYR A 214 15.35 29.93 21.84
CA TYR A 214 16.51 30.25 21.02
C TYR A 214 17.42 31.27 21.72
N ALA A 215 18.66 31.41 21.24
CA ALA A 215 19.64 32.27 21.92
C ALA A 215 19.19 33.73 22.04
N SER A 216 19.21 34.23 23.28
CA SER A 216 18.93 35.62 23.64
C SER A 216 17.52 36.09 23.27
N ALA A 217 16.52 35.21 23.27
CA ALA A 217 15.12 35.60 23.05
C ALA A 217 14.70 36.76 23.99
N ASN A 218 14.04 37.78 23.42
CA ASN A 218 13.47 38.89 24.19
C ASN A 218 12.01 38.65 24.57
N ASN A 219 11.35 37.69 23.92
CA ASN A 219 10.03 37.18 24.24
C ASN A 219 10.16 35.70 24.65
N THR A 220 9.35 35.28 25.62
CA THR A 220 9.30 33.90 26.15
C THR A 220 7.85 33.47 26.41
N GLU A 221 6.92 34.05 25.65
CA GLU A 221 5.52 33.64 25.60
C GLU A 221 5.41 32.15 25.27
N ASP A 222 4.42 31.48 25.85
CA ASP A 222 4.08 30.11 25.45
C ASP A 222 3.00 30.20 24.38
N ASP A 223 3.42 30.33 23.12
CA ASP A 223 2.51 30.52 21.98
C ASP A 223 1.37 29.50 21.97
N LEU A 224 1.70 28.21 22.13
CA LEU A 224 0.73 27.13 22.10
C LEU A 224 -0.29 27.26 23.23
N GLN A 225 0.16 27.62 24.44
CA GLN A 225 -0.75 27.88 25.55
C GLN A 225 -1.65 29.10 25.28
N ILE A 226 -1.11 30.20 24.76
CA ILE A 226 -1.90 31.41 24.48
C ILE A 226 -2.97 31.11 23.43
N ILE A 227 -2.57 30.52 22.30
CA ILE A 227 -3.48 30.15 21.20
C ILE A 227 -4.63 29.29 21.72
N THR A 228 -4.33 28.25 22.49
CA THR A 228 -5.31 27.20 22.87
C THR A 228 -6.16 27.50 24.11
N THR A 229 -5.87 28.58 24.83
CA THR A 229 -6.60 28.91 26.08
C THR A 229 -7.34 30.24 26.03
N GLN A 230 -7.00 31.14 25.11
CA GLN A 230 -7.53 32.51 25.10
C GLN A 230 -8.51 32.82 23.96
N ASN A 231 -8.62 31.94 22.96
CA ASN A 231 -9.27 32.27 21.68
C ASN A 231 -10.52 31.44 21.34
N GLY A 232 -11.05 30.71 22.33
CA GLY A 232 -12.29 29.93 22.20
C GLY A 232 -12.17 28.58 21.49
N PHE A 233 -10.98 28.24 21.01
CA PHE A 233 -10.63 26.92 20.50
C PHE A 233 -9.41 26.37 21.22
N THR A 234 -9.23 25.06 21.14
CA THR A 234 -8.06 24.33 21.65
C THR A 234 -7.41 23.56 20.49
N TYR A 235 -6.53 22.61 20.78
CA TYR A 235 -6.00 21.70 19.78
C TYR A 235 -7.10 20.89 19.09
N ARG A 236 -6.78 20.30 17.94
CA ARG A 236 -7.64 19.27 17.32
C ARG A 236 -7.75 18.06 18.24
N ALA A 237 -8.73 17.21 17.93
CA ALA A 237 -8.82 15.91 18.55
C ALA A 237 -7.76 15.00 17.93
N ASP A 238 -7.07 14.23 18.78
CA ASP A 238 -6.12 13.17 18.41
C ASP A 238 -6.75 12.23 17.37
N ASP A 239 -6.00 11.96 16.30
CA ASP A 239 -6.42 11.17 15.17
C ASP A 239 -5.87 9.72 15.16
N SER A 240 -4.91 9.40 16.04
CA SER A 240 -4.19 8.13 16.12
C SER A 240 -3.59 7.91 17.52
N GLY A 241 -4.12 6.95 18.30
CA GLY A 241 -3.75 6.90 19.72
C GLY A 241 -2.28 6.56 20.06
N ASP A 242 -1.82 7.15 21.16
CA ASP A 242 -0.45 7.18 21.76
C ASP A 242 0.30 5.86 22.06
N THR A 243 -0.28 4.69 21.80
CA THR A 243 0.28 3.42 22.27
C THR A 243 0.07 2.28 21.29
N ILE A 244 0.89 1.23 21.43
CA ILE A 244 0.70 -0.07 20.75
C ILE A 244 -0.74 -0.61 20.92
N ALA A 245 -1.37 -0.40 22.08
CA ALA A 245 -2.72 -0.89 22.36
C ALA A 245 -3.83 -0.09 21.66
N THR A 246 -3.55 1.17 21.33
CA THR A 246 -4.48 2.11 20.67
C THR A 246 -4.08 2.38 19.22
N ALA A 247 -3.10 1.64 18.70
CA ALA A 247 -2.53 1.84 17.39
C ALA A 247 -3.58 1.72 16.29
N LYS A 248 -3.55 2.66 15.34
CA LYS A 248 -4.43 2.71 14.19
C LYS A 248 -3.94 1.79 13.08
N PRO A 249 -4.75 0.90 12.50
CA PRO A 249 -4.31 0.06 11.39
C PRO A 249 -3.92 0.90 10.16
N LEU A 250 -2.79 0.59 9.54
CA LEU A 250 -2.44 1.16 8.23
C LEU A 250 -3.40 0.62 7.16
N THR A 251 -3.66 1.44 6.13
CA THR A 251 -4.39 0.98 4.95
C THR A 251 -3.43 0.18 4.07
N ILE A 252 -3.82 -1.05 3.74
CA ILE A 252 -3.02 -1.99 2.95
C ILE A 252 -3.73 -2.22 1.59
N SER A 253 -2.98 -2.14 0.49
CA SER A 253 -3.47 -2.39 -0.86
C SER A 253 -2.39 -3.12 -1.67
N SER A 254 -2.51 -4.44 -1.79
CA SER A 254 -1.39 -5.33 -2.17
C SER A 254 -0.18 -5.04 -1.28
N THR A 255 1.06 -5.13 -1.79
CA THR A 255 2.28 -4.75 -1.05
C THR A 255 2.33 -3.30 -0.57
N SER A 256 1.50 -2.39 -1.05
CA SER A 256 1.58 -0.98 -0.66
C SER A 256 0.81 -0.67 0.61
N ILE A 257 1.38 0.18 1.46
CA ILE A 257 0.71 0.75 2.63
C ILE A 257 0.54 2.25 2.50
N SER A 258 -0.47 2.79 3.17
CA SER A 258 -0.67 4.23 3.30
C SER A 258 -1.43 4.61 4.57
N SER A 259 -1.13 5.83 5.06
CA SER A 259 -1.94 6.54 6.05
C SER A 259 -1.55 8.03 6.07
N SER A 260 -2.25 8.83 6.84
CA SER A 260 -1.90 10.21 7.16
C SER A 260 -2.45 10.57 8.55
N GLY A 261 -1.79 11.51 9.20
CA GLY A 261 -2.24 12.06 10.47
C GLY A 261 -1.66 13.44 10.76
N ILE A 262 -1.91 13.93 11.97
CA ILE A 262 -1.46 15.23 12.48
C ILE A 262 -0.84 15.00 13.86
N ILE A 263 0.42 15.40 14.04
CA ILE A 263 0.97 15.58 15.38
C ILE A 263 0.46 16.92 15.90
N GLU A 264 -0.56 16.91 16.75
CA GLU A 264 -1.24 18.14 17.14
C GLU A 264 -0.68 18.80 18.42
N ARG A 265 0.16 18.06 19.18
CA ARG A 265 0.85 18.58 20.37
C ARG A 265 2.23 17.96 20.49
N ASN A 266 3.12 18.63 21.22
CA ASN A 266 4.48 18.14 21.46
C ASN A 266 4.54 16.94 22.45
N THR A 267 3.38 16.36 22.79
CA THR A 267 3.25 15.17 23.63
C THR A 267 2.47 14.06 22.93
N ASP A 268 2.02 14.31 21.71
CA ASP A 268 1.23 13.42 20.88
C ASP A 268 2.14 12.40 20.18
N LEU A 269 1.74 11.14 20.17
CA LEU A 269 2.53 10.02 19.65
C LEU A 269 1.69 9.10 18.78
N ASP A 270 1.67 9.31 17.48
CA ASP A 270 0.81 8.47 16.63
C ASP A 270 1.38 7.06 16.43
N PHE A 271 0.70 6.04 16.96
CA PHE A 271 1.00 4.64 16.69
C PHE A 271 0.13 4.06 15.57
N TYR A 272 0.78 3.37 14.64
CA TYR A 272 0.14 2.62 13.56
C TYR A 272 0.48 1.14 13.61
N SER A 273 -0.47 0.25 13.32
CA SER A 273 -0.24 -1.20 13.29
C SER A 273 -0.33 -1.78 11.88
N PHE A 274 0.50 -2.79 11.59
CA PHE A 274 0.41 -3.59 10.37
C PHE A 274 0.97 -4.99 10.57
N VAL A 275 0.60 -5.91 9.68
CA VAL A 275 1.12 -7.28 9.63
C VAL A 275 1.95 -7.42 8.36
N THR A 276 3.11 -8.08 8.45
CA THR A 276 3.98 -8.32 7.30
C THR A 276 4.65 -9.67 7.42
N GLY A 277 5.04 -10.22 6.27
CA GLY A 277 5.91 -11.37 6.15
C GLY A 277 7.37 -11.07 6.31
N THR A 278 8.13 -12.16 6.36
CA THR A 278 9.59 -12.14 6.48
C THR A 278 10.20 -11.47 5.25
N GLY A 279 11.15 -10.57 5.45
CA GLY A 279 11.88 -9.93 4.35
C GLY A 279 11.99 -8.42 4.51
N LEU A 280 12.40 -7.77 3.43
CA LEU A 280 12.63 -6.33 3.40
C LEU A 280 11.28 -5.60 3.37
N ILE A 281 11.10 -4.66 4.30
CA ILE A 281 10.01 -3.67 4.25
C ILE A 281 10.59 -2.28 4.05
N SER A 282 9.77 -1.37 3.52
CA SER A 282 10.09 0.05 3.36
C SER A 282 8.94 0.87 3.92
N LEU A 283 9.25 1.79 4.82
CA LEU A 283 8.29 2.74 5.41
C LEU A 283 8.86 4.14 5.19
N ILE A 284 8.05 5.04 4.64
CA ILE A 284 8.41 6.43 4.37
C ILE A 284 7.35 7.31 5.03
N VAL A 285 7.79 8.29 5.79
CA VAL A 285 6.94 9.25 6.47
C VAL A 285 7.38 10.64 6.04
N ASN A 286 6.54 11.32 5.27
CA ASN A 286 6.82 12.67 4.78
C ASN A 286 5.99 13.68 5.56
N PRO A 287 6.56 14.85 5.92
CA PRO A 287 5.77 15.94 6.45
C PRO A 287 4.90 16.55 5.34
N PHE A 288 4.10 17.57 5.68
CA PHE A 288 3.38 18.34 4.69
C PHE A 288 4.34 18.93 3.63
N SER A 289 4.00 18.80 2.35
CA SER A 289 4.97 19.07 1.27
C SER A 289 5.22 20.56 1.02
N ARG A 290 4.36 21.45 1.51
CA ARG A 290 4.47 22.90 1.27
C ARG A 290 4.39 23.68 2.58
N GLY A 291 5.55 24.05 3.10
CA GLY A 291 5.68 24.68 4.42
C GLY A 291 5.53 23.67 5.56
N PRO A 292 6.32 22.58 5.57
CA PRO A 292 6.28 21.61 6.66
C PRO A 292 6.64 22.27 7.99
N ASN A 293 5.89 21.93 9.03
CA ASN A 293 6.16 22.36 10.40
C ASN A 293 6.64 21.23 11.32
N LEU A 294 6.49 19.98 10.87
CA LEU A 294 6.85 18.78 11.60
C LEU A 294 8.23 18.25 11.17
N ASP A 295 9.12 18.05 12.14
CA ASP A 295 10.33 17.25 12.00
C ASP A 295 10.07 15.85 12.57
N ILE A 296 10.12 14.84 11.70
CA ILE A 296 9.58 13.50 11.98
C ILE A 296 10.65 12.58 12.57
N LEU A 297 10.33 11.99 13.71
CA LEU A 297 10.93 10.74 14.17
C LEU A 297 9.99 9.57 13.88
N ALA A 298 10.46 8.61 13.10
CA ALA A 298 9.77 7.33 12.89
C ALA A 298 10.48 6.20 13.65
N GLU A 299 9.73 5.40 14.40
CA GLU A 299 10.25 4.25 15.14
C GLU A 299 9.40 3.00 14.90
N LEU A 300 10.04 1.90 14.51
CA LEU A 300 9.41 0.62 14.24
C LEU A 300 9.58 -0.31 15.45
N TYR A 301 8.48 -0.80 15.99
CA TYR A 301 8.41 -1.74 17.11
C TYR A 301 7.80 -3.08 16.66
N ASN A 302 8.24 -4.18 17.29
CA ASN A 302 7.55 -5.47 17.16
C ASN A 302 6.41 -5.62 18.20
N SER A 303 5.69 -6.74 18.13
CA SER A 303 4.59 -7.07 19.07
C SER A 303 4.97 -7.14 20.56
N ALA A 304 6.25 -7.30 20.89
CA ALA A 304 6.75 -7.26 22.26
C ALA A 304 7.10 -5.83 22.73
N GLY A 305 6.91 -4.81 21.90
CA GLY A 305 7.32 -3.43 22.17
C GLY A 305 8.84 -3.22 22.09
N THR A 306 9.56 -4.12 21.41
CA THR A 306 11.00 -3.95 21.18
C THR A 306 11.22 -3.07 19.95
N LEU A 307 12.04 -2.02 20.09
CA LEU A 307 12.47 -1.17 18.98
C LEU A 307 13.33 -1.97 18.00
N ILE A 308 12.95 -1.96 16.73
CA ILE A 308 13.59 -2.68 15.62
C ILE A 308 14.42 -1.72 14.78
N ALA A 309 13.89 -0.56 14.47
CA ALA A 309 14.57 0.48 13.69
C ALA A 309 14.00 1.86 14.03
N SER A 310 14.80 2.90 13.85
CA SER A 310 14.40 4.30 14.01
C SER A 310 14.99 5.16 12.91
N SER A 311 14.33 6.26 12.55
CA SER A 311 14.78 7.18 11.52
C SER A 311 14.37 8.62 11.85
N ASN A 312 15.36 9.50 11.92
CA ASN A 312 15.25 10.96 11.96
C ASN A 312 16.56 11.52 11.38
N PRO A 313 16.67 11.68 10.05
CA PRO A 313 17.87 12.19 9.40
C PRO A 313 18.09 13.67 9.76
N THR A 314 19.31 14.04 10.18
CA THR A 314 19.58 15.39 10.72
C THR A 314 19.27 16.55 9.78
N ASP A 315 19.35 16.34 8.46
CA ASP A 315 19.18 17.41 7.47
C ASP A 315 17.85 17.31 6.69
N LEU A 316 16.96 16.39 7.08
CA LEU A 316 15.65 16.20 6.46
C LEU A 316 14.55 16.24 7.52
N LEU A 317 13.38 16.73 7.15
CA LEU A 317 12.19 16.66 8.02
C LEU A 317 11.42 15.34 7.86
N SER A 318 11.75 14.54 6.85
CA SER A 318 11.14 13.24 6.57
C SER A 318 11.92 12.10 7.20
N ALA A 319 11.22 11.00 7.49
CA ALA A 319 11.82 9.78 8.01
C ALA A 319 11.61 8.60 7.06
N SER A 320 12.58 7.71 6.98
CA SER A 320 12.45 6.46 6.22
C SER A 320 13.13 5.27 6.90
N ILE A 321 12.44 4.14 6.92
CA ILE A 321 12.91 2.88 7.49
C ILE A 321 12.86 1.82 6.40
N THR A 322 14.03 1.30 6.03
CA THR A 322 14.17 0.14 5.14
C THR A 322 14.92 -0.94 5.90
N THR A 323 14.24 -2.02 6.28
CA THR A 323 14.83 -3.06 7.16
C THR A 323 14.24 -4.44 6.89
N ASN A 324 15.03 -5.48 7.18
CA ASN A 324 14.54 -6.84 7.15
C ASN A 324 13.84 -7.17 8.46
N VAL A 325 12.64 -7.75 8.34
CA VAL A 325 11.82 -8.20 9.47
C VAL A 325 11.52 -9.69 9.37
N VAL A 326 11.11 -10.28 10.48
CA VAL A 326 10.48 -11.61 10.50
C VAL A 326 8.98 -11.43 10.33
N ALA A 327 8.26 -12.48 9.95
CA ALA A 327 6.81 -12.41 9.88
C ALA A 327 6.19 -12.08 11.25
N GLY A 328 5.22 -11.18 11.28
CA GLY A 328 4.49 -10.84 12.49
C GLY A 328 3.84 -9.45 12.47
N ASN A 329 3.34 -9.06 13.65
CA ASN A 329 2.71 -7.76 13.89
C ASN A 329 3.75 -6.71 14.27
N TYR A 330 3.67 -5.56 13.63
CA TYR A 330 4.57 -4.43 13.82
C TYR A 330 3.78 -3.14 14.06
N TYR A 331 4.48 -2.20 14.71
CA TYR A 331 3.93 -0.90 15.07
C TYR A 331 4.89 0.20 14.65
N LEU A 332 4.41 1.19 13.91
CA LEU A 332 5.16 2.39 13.54
C LEU A 332 4.70 3.54 14.43
N LYS A 333 5.60 4.07 15.27
CA LYS A 333 5.38 5.30 16.03
C LYS A 333 5.89 6.49 15.23
N ILE A 334 5.08 7.53 15.12
CA ILE A 334 5.43 8.84 14.59
C ILE A 334 5.47 9.84 15.76
N ASP A 335 6.44 10.73 15.74
CA ASP A 335 6.70 11.70 16.82
C ASP A 335 7.29 12.98 16.21
N GLY A 336 6.98 14.13 16.78
CA GLY A 336 7.53 15.42 16.41
C GLY A 336 8.74 15.75 17.28
N ILE A 337 9.93 15.87 16.70
CA ILE A 337 11.17 16.00 17.47
C ILE A 337 11.90 17.33 17.23
N GLY A 338 12.81 17.67 18.13
CA GLY A 338 13.76 18.77 17.96
C GLY A 338 15.06 18.33 17.30
N LYS A 339 15.86 19.32 16.88
CA LYS A 339 17.19 19.14 16.28
C LYS A 339 18.28 19.77 17.13
N GLU A 340 19.37 19.02 17.33
CA GLU A 340 20.64 19.50 17.91
C GLU A 340 20.50 20.42 19.16
N ASN A 341 21.23 21.54 19.19
CA ASN A 341 21.17 22.53 20.26
C ASN A 341 20.29 23.71 19.84
N PRO A 342 19.13 23.90 20.47
CA PRO A 342 18.15 24.92 20.07
C PRO A 342 18.67 26.36 20.22
N LEU A 343 19.71 26.58 21.03
CA LEU A 343 20.28 27.91 21.20
C LEU A 343 21.15 28.35 20.02
N LEU A 344 21.61 27.45 19.14
CA LEU A 344 22.62 27.79 18.14
C LEU A 344 22.39 27.17 16.77
N THR A 345 22.01 25.89 16.72
CA THR A 345 22.07 25.10 15.48
C THR A 345 20.80 24.28 15.19
N GLY A 346 19.78 24.34 16.04
CA GLY A 346 18.52 23.65 15.80
C GLY A 346 17.36 24.18 16.63
N TYR A 347 16.48 23.31 17.10
CA TYR A 347 15.20 23.69 17.70
C TYR A 347 14.73 22.61 18.66
N THR A 348 13.79 22.96 19.53
CA THR A 348 13.14 22.01 20.43
C THR A 348 11.99 21.28 19.72
N ASP A 349 11.46 20.24 20.35
CA ASP A 349 10.26 19.54 19.89
C ASP A 349 8.97 20.37 20.05
N TYR A 350 9.01 21.47 20.82
CA TYR A 350 7.87 22.31 21.14
C TYR A 350 7.03 22.70 19.91
N GLY A 351 7.68 23.13 18.84
CA GLY A 351 7.03 23.62 17.63
C GLY A 351 6.89 22.57 16.53
N SER A 352 7.40 21.36 16.73
CA SER A 352 7.42 20.27 15.74
C SER A 352 6.07 19.59 15.67
N LEU A 353 5.08 20.31 15.14
CA LEU A 353 3.67 19.91 15.02
C LEU A 353 3.26 20.02 13.56
N GLY A 354 2.34 19.17 13.10
CA GLY A 354 1.83 19.30 11.73
C GLY A 354 1.37 18.01 11.09
N GLN A 355 0.99 18.10 9.83
CA GLN A 355 0.52 16.96 9.05
C GLN A 355 1.68 16.08 8.58
N TYR A 356 1.45 14.77 8.51
CA TYR A 356 2.34 13.81 7.86
C TYR A 356 1.60 12.76 7.03
N PHE A 357 2.35 12.10 6.16
CA PHE A 357 1.85 11.07 5.26
C PHE A 357 2.76 9.85 5.28
N ILE A 358 2.18 8.69 5.55
CA ILE A 358 2.85 7.39 5.55
C ILE A 358 2.63 6.72 4.19
N SER A 359 3.70 6.19 3.62
CA SER A 359 3.66 5.26 2.50
C SER A 359 4.73 4.19 2.65
N GLY A 360 4.66 3.10 1.90
CA GLY A 360 5.63 2.03 2.03
C GLY A 360 5.24 0.73 1.35
N THR A 361 6.08 -0.29 1.52
CA THR A 361 5.88 -1.63 0.99
C THR A 361 6.11 -2.72 2.05
N LEU A 362 5.22 -3.70 2.10
CA LEU A 362 5.25 -4.89 2.96
C LEU A 362 5.33 -6.18 2.15
N ASN A 363 5.46 -7.31 2.84
CA ASN A 363 5.36 -8.66 2.26
C ASN A 363 4.14 -9.40 2.80
N PHE A 364 3.48 -10.23 1.98
CA PHE A 364 2.31 -11.02 2.41
C PHE A 364 2.61 -12.48 2.72
N LEU A 365 3.75 -12.98 2.23
CA LEU A 365 4.14 -14.36 2.38
C LEU A 365 5.19 -14.52 3.47
N ASN A 366 5.00 -15.54 4.30
CA ASN A 366 5.97 -16.00 5.28
C ASN A 366 6.69 -17.24 4.73
N ILE A 367 7.99 -17.14 4.55
CA ILE A 367 8.81 -18.26 4.08
C ILE A 367 9.34 -19.04 5.27
N GLN A 368 9.10 -20.35 5.28
CA GLN A 368 9.57 -21.28 6.29
C GLN A 368 10.27 -22.48 5.66
N ARG A 369 11.39 -22.89 6.26
CA ARG A 369 12.11 -24.10 5.86
C ARG A 369 11.47 -25.32 6.52
N TRP A 370 10.68 -26.07 5.76
CA TRP A 370 9.95 -27.24 6.27
C TRP A 370 10.72 -28.55 6.14
N ALA A 371 11.70 -28.61 5.23
CA ALA A 371 12.60 -29.76 5.11
C ALA A 371 14.00 -29.36 4.62
N THR A 372 15.04 -30.03 5.13
CA THR A 372 16.42 -29.87 4.65
C THR A 372 17.01 -31.23 4.33
N GLY A 373 17.48 -31.40 3.10
CA GLY A 373 18.21 -32.59 2.64
C GLY A 373 17.42 -33.91 2.74
N GLN A 374 16.15 -33.92 2.36
CA GLN A 374 15.28 -35.11 2.39
C GLN A 374 15.25 -35.81 1.04
N GLY A 375 15.73 -37.07 0.98
CA GLY A 375 15.76 -37.82 -0.27
C GLY A 375 16.76 -37.27 -1.28
N GLY A 376 16.92 -37.96 -2.42
CA GLY A 376 17.77 -37.49 -3.51
C GLY A 376 17.05 -36.47 -4.40
N PHE A 377 17.81 -35.51 -4.95
CA PHE A 377 17.31 -34.55 -5.93
C PHE A 377 18.04 -34.69 -7.28
N TRP A 378 17.30 -35.02 -8.34
CA TRP A 378 17.81 -35.09 -9.71
C TRP A 378 16.77 -34.55 -10.70
N ASP A 379 17.25 -33.95 -11.81
CA ASP A 379 16.41 -33.16 -12.72
C ASP A 379 15.26 -33.93 -13.39
N THR A 380 15.36 -35.26 -13.48
CA THR A 380 14.36 -36.13 -14.13
C THR A 380 13.20 -36.52 -13.21
N GLN A 381 13.27 -36.26 -11.90
CA GLN A 381 12.18 -36.58 -10.97
C GLN A 381 10.93 -35.74 -11.26
N LYS A 382 9.78 -36.34 -10.99
CA LYS A 382 8.49 -35.64 -11.02
C LYS A 382 8.10 -35.32 -9.58
N TRP A 383 7.84 -34.05 -9.30
CA TRP A 383 7.33 -33.60 -8.02
C TRP A 383 5.87 -33.20 -8.21
N LEU A 384 5.01 -33.67 -7.32
CA LEU A 384 3.55 -33.53 -7.40
C LEU A 384 2.99 -33.27 -6.00
N VAL A 385 1.77 -32.74 -5.94
CA VAL A 385 1.07 -32.37 -4.70
C VAL A 385 -0.27 -33.08 -4.65
N GLY A 386 -0.70 -33.47 -3.46
CA GLY A 386 -2.05 -33.93 -3.14
C GLY A 386 -2.15 -34.44 -1.69
N ASP A 387 -3.35 -34.58 -1.17
CA ASP A 387 -3.65 -35.23 0.12
C ASP A 387 -3.70 -36.75 -0.05
N PHE A 388 -2.53 -37.39 -0.09
CA PHE A 388 -2.45 -38.83 -0.32
C PHE A 388 -2.92 -39.65 0.90
N ASN A 389 -3.11 -39.06 2.08
CA ASN A 389 -3.43 -39.76 3.32
C ASN A 389 -4.79 -39.40 3.95
N ALA A 390 -5.55 -38.51 3.32
CA ALA A 390 -6.85 -38.00 3.75
C ALA A 390 -6.82 -37.27 5.10
N ASP A 391 -5.71 -36.61 5.44
CA ASP A 391 -5.58 -35.82 6.67
C ASP A 391 -5.91 -34.33 6.50
N ARG A 392 -6.32 -33.95 5.28
CA ARG A 392 -6.66 -32.59 4.83
C ARG A 392 -5.49 -31.63 4.80
N LYS A 393 -4.27 -32.14 4.73
CA LYS A 393 -3.11 -31.37 4.34
C LYS A 393 -2.59 -31.99 3.07
N ASP A 394 -2.24 -31.12 2.14
CA ASP A 394 -1.51 -31.57 0.98
C ASP A 394 -0.12 -32.05 1.40
N ASP A 395 0.34 -33.07 0.69
CA ASP A 395 1.65 -33.68 0.83
C ASP A 395 2.41 -33.49 -0.49
N LEU A 396 3.71 -33.81 -0.49
CA LEU A 396 4.50 -33.85 -1.71
C LEU A 396 4.87 -35.28 -2.06
N VAL A 397 4.80 -35.64 -3.33
CA VAL A 397 5.36 -36.88 -3.82
C VAL A 397 6.46 -36.59 -4.83
N ASN A 398 7.58 -37.31 -4.69
CA ASN A 398 8.57 -37.40 -5.75
C ASN A 398 8.54 -38.80 -6.40
N VAL A 399 8.44 -38.82 -7.73
CA VAL A 399 8.49 -40.03 -8.55
C VAL A 399 9.78 -40.02 -9.34
N PHE A 400 10.53 -41.13 -9.29
CA PHE A 400 11.85 -41.19 -9.90
C PHE A 400 12.22 -42.55 -10.48
N ASN A 401 13.20 -42.52 -11.38
CA ASN A 401 13.70 -43.69 -12.08
C ASN A 401 14.62 -44.54 -11.19
N ASP A 402 14.18 -45.76 -10.89
CA ASP A 402 14.94 -46.78 -10.17
C ASP A 402 15.18 -47.98 -11.08
N GLY A 403 16.24 -47.90 -11.90
CA GLY A 403 16.62 -48.99 -12.81
C GLY A 403 15.64 -49.23 -13.97
N GLY A 404 14.93 -48.19 -14.42
CA GLY A 404 13.91 -48.24 -15.48
C GLY A 404 12.49 -48.45 -14.97
N LEU A 405 12.31 -48.55 -13.65
CA LEU A 405 11.02 -48.67 -12.98
C LEU A 405 10.75 -47.44 -12.11
N ALA A 406 9.48 -47.15 -11.81
CA ALA A 406 9.14 -45.99 -10.97
C ALA A 406 9.22 -46.36 -9.48
N SER A 407 9.94 -45.53 -8.71
CA SER A 407 9.91 -45.53 -7.24
C SER A 407 9.35 -44.20 -6.76
N ILE A 408 8.64 -44.22 -5.63
CA ILE A 408 7.84 -43.09 -5.15
C ILE A 408 8.15 -42.83 -3.67
N ASP A 409 8.71 -41.66 -3.38
CA ASP A 409 8.87 -41.13 -2.01
C ASP A 409 7.80 -40.08 -1.73
N THR A 410 7.06 -40.27 -0.64
CA THR A 410 6.01 -39.37 -0.16
C THR A 410 6.51 -38.58 1.04
N HIS A 411 6.39 -37.26 0.97
CA HIS A 411 6.74 -36.29 1.99
C HIS A 411 5.45 -35.79 2.66
N LEU A 412 5.12 -36.41 3.79
CA LEU A 412 3.91 -36.14 4.54
C LEU A 412 4.00 -34.81 5.29
N SER A 413 3.05 -33.91 5.09
CA SER A 413 2.93 -32.67 5.84
C SER A 413 2.37 -32.93 7.24
N ASN A 414 2.86 -32.19 8.22
CA ASN A 414 2.19 -32.05 9.53
C ASN A 414 1.70 -30.64 9.82
N GLY A 415 1.72 -29.76 8.81
CA GLY A 415 1.37 -28.34 8.89
C GLY A 415 2.50 -27.41 9.31
N GLU A 416 3.68 -27.95 9.63
CA GLU A 416 4.86 -27.14 9.97
C GLU A 416 6.17 -27.71 9.39
N SER A 417 6.14 -28.92 8.85
CA SER A 417 7.30 -29.64 8.32
C SER A 417 6.87 -30.85 7.47
N PHE A 418 7.81 -31.40 6.69
CA PHE A 418 7.59 -32.64 5.94
C PHE A 418 8.36 -33.83 6.52
N GLY A 419 7.74 -35.01 6.54
CA GLY A 419 8.38 -36.30 6.84
C GLY A 419 8.40 -37.24 5.64
N ILE A 420 9.55 -37.80 5.28
CA ILE A 420 9.70 -38.64 4.07
C ILE A 420 9.53 -40.15 4.34
N GLN A 421 8.79 -40.84 3.46
CA GLN A 421 8.64 -42.29 3.43
C GLN A 421 8.61 -42.84 2.00
N ARG A 422 9.14 -44.05 1.79
CA ARG A 422 9.07 -44.77 0.50
C ARG A 422 7.76 -45.54 0.43
N TRP A 423 6.84 -45.11 -0.44
CA TRP A 423 5.52 -45.74 -0.59
C TRP A 423 5.45 -46.75 -1.73
N ALA A 424 6.32 -46.64 -2.73
CA ALA A 424 6.41 -47.61 -3.83
C ALA A 424 7.85 -47.84 -4.29
N THR A 425 8.20 -49.10 -4.57
CA THR A 425 9.50 -49.47 -5.15
C THR A 425 9.29 -50.28 -6.44
N GLY A 426 9.74 -49.72 -7.57
CA GLY A 426 9.71 -50.38 -8.86
C GLY A 426 8.31 -50.72 -9.40
N GLN A 427 7.33 -49.82 -9.25
CA GLN A 427 5.97 -49.99 -9.74
C GLN A 427 5.82 -49.41 -11.16
N GLY A 428 5.68 -50.26 -12.17
CA GLY A 428 5.55 -49.83 -13.56
C GLY A 428 6.87 -49.33 -14.19
N GLY A 429 6.84 -49.06 -15.49
CA GLY A 429 7.99 -48.52 -16.22
C GLY A 429 8.14 -47.01 -16.01
N PHE A 430 9.38 -46.52 -16.04
CA PHE A 430 9.68 -45.08 -15.97
C PHE A 430 10.41 -44.62 -17.24
N TRP A 431 9.81 -43.67 -17.96
CA TRP A 431 10.37 -43.02 -19.15
C TRP A 431 10.16 -41.50 -19.07
N ASP A 432 11.15 -40.72 -19.52
CA ASP A 432 11.14 -39.26 -19.33
C ASP A 432 9.94 -38.54 -19.99
N THR A 433 9.38 -39.13 -21.05
CA THR A 433 8.25 -38.58 -21.83
C THR A 433 6.88 -38.84 -21.21
N GLN A 434 6.77 -39.71 -20.19
CA GLN A 434 5.50 -39.96 -19.50
C GLN A 434 5.01 -38.71 -18.77
N LYS A 435 3.68 -38.59 -18.64
CA LYS A 435 3.03 -37.55 -17.85
C LYS A 435 2.59 -38.18 -16.54
N TRP A 436 3.09 -37.66 -15.43
CA TRP A 436 2.65 -38.04 -14.09
C TRP A 436 1.74 -36.95 -13.56
N LEU A 437 0.59 -37.34 -13.01
CA LEU A 437 -0.47 -36.45 -12.56
C LEU A 437 -1.07 -36.99 -11.27
N VAL A 438 -1.73 -36.12 -10.50
CA VAL A 438 -2.37 -36.41 -9.20
C VAL A 438 -3.84 -36.06 -9.26
N GLY A 439 -4.65 -36.86 -8.57
CA GLY A 439 -6.06 -36.60 -8.28
C GLY A 439 -6.73 -37.77 -7.56
N ASP A 440 -7.89 -37.57 -6.95
CA ASP A 440 -8.75 -38.61 -6.38
C ASP A 440 -9.62 -39.23 -7.47
N PHE A 441 -9.05 -40.18 -8.22
CA PHE A 441 -9.76 -40.80 -9.35
C PHE A 441 -10.86 -41.77 -8.90
N ASN A 442 -10.91 -42.17 -7.63
CA ASN A 442 -11.84 -43.19 -7.12
C ASN A 442 -12.85 -42.67 -6.08
N ALA A 443 -12.80 -41.37 -5.76
CA ALA A 443 -13.62 -40.67 -4.78
C ALA A 443 -13.54 -41.26 -3.35
N ASP A 444 -12.37 -41.76 -2.94
CA ASP A 444 -12.14 -42.28 -1.60
C ASP A 444 -11.61 -41.24 -0.59
N GLY A 445 -11.36 -40.02 -1.07
CA GLY A 445 -10.86 -38.88 -0.32
C GLY A 445 -9.34 -38.86 -0.16
N LYS A 446 -8.60 -39.73 -0.86
CA LYS A 446 -7.14 -39.66 -0.98
C LYS A 446 -6.78 -39.40 -2.43
N ASP A 447 -5.80 -38.55 -2.61
CA ASP A 447 -5.21 -38.38 -3.91
C ASP A 447 -4.40 -39.60 -4.32
N ASP A 448 -4.49 -39.93 -5.61
CA ASP A 448 -3.80 -41.03 -6.26
C ASP A 448 -2.77 -40.48 -7.28
N LEU A 449 -2.00 -41.38 -7.89
CA LEU A 449 -1.09 -41.03 -8.99
C LEU A 449 -1.48 -41.76 -10.26
N VAL A 450 -1.45 -41.06 -11.39
CA VAL A 450 -1.54 -41.68 -12.71
C VAL A 450 -0.33 -41.35 -13.54
N ASN A 451 0.12 -42.32 -14.34
CA ASN A 451 1.05 -42.07 -15.42
C ASN A 451 0.40 -42.35 -16.78
N VAL A 452 0.50 -41.37 -17.67
CA VAL A 452 0.05 -41.45 -19.06
C VAL A 452 1.27 -41.59 -19.96
N PHE A 453 1.28 -42.59 -20.83
CA PHE A 453 2.44 -42.91 -21.65
C PHE A 453 2.08 -43.37 -23.07
N ASN A 454 3.06 -43.25 -23.95
CA ASN A 454 2.94 -43.63 -25.35
C ASN A 454 3.06 -45.15 -25.53
N ASP A 455 1.98 -45.77 -25.98
CA ASP A 455 1.93 -47.18 -26.39
C ASP A 455 1.57 -47.27 -27.88
N GLY A 456 2.59 -47.22 -28.73
CA GLY A 456 2.42 -47.34 -30.18
C GLY A 456 1.71 -46.15 -30.86
N GLY A 457 1.81 -44.95 -30.28
CA GLY A 457 1.16 -43.72 -30.75
C GLY A 457 -0.19 -43.43 -30.09
N LEU A 458 -0.64 -44.31 -29.19
CA LEU A 458 -1.87 -44.16 -28.43
C LEU A 458 -1.54 -44.01 -26.94
N ALA A 459 -2.44 -43.39 -26.16
CA ALA A 459 -2.21 -43.23 -24.73
C ALA A 459 -2.64 -44.48 -23.96
N SER A 460 -1.77 -44.97 -23.09
CA SER A 460 -2.09 -45.96 -22.06
C SER A 460 -1.89 -45.32 -20.69
N ILE A 461 -2.70 -45.72 -19.72
CA ILE A 461 -2.77 -45.08 -18.40
C ILE A 461 -2.64 -46.16 -17.33
N ASP A 462 -1.58 -46.04 -16.53
CA ASP A 462 -1.38 -46.84 -15.32
C ASP A 462 -1.67 -45.96 -14.09
N THR A 463 -2.44 -46.50 -13.15
CA THR A 463 -2.94 -45.83 -11.93
C THR A 463 -2.31 -46.48 -10.70
N HIS A 464 -1.93 -45.64 -9.73
CA HIS A 464 -1.33 -45.97 -8.46
C HIS A 464 -2.26 -45.43 -7.36
N LEU A 465 -3.16 -46.28 -6.88
CA LEU A 465 -4.18 -45.90 -5.90
C LEU A 465 -3.56 -45.78 -4.51
N SER A 466 -3.77 -44.65 -3.83
CA SER A 466 -3.29 -44.45 -2.47
C SER A 466 -4.17 -45.20 -1.46
N ASN A 467 -3.53 -45.83 -0.49
CA ASN A 467 -4.21 -46.32 0.72
C ASN A 467 -3.82 -45.55 1.98
N GLY A 468 -3.11 -44.42 1.83
CA GLY A 468 -2.62 -43.57 2.93
C GLY A 468 -1.28 -44.00 3.53
N GLU A 469 -0.71 -45.13 3.10
CA GLU A 469 0.62 -45.59 3.52
C GLU A 469 1.47 -46.17 2.37
N SER A 470 0.85 -46.45 1.22
CA SER A 470 1.48 -47.04 0.04
C SER A 470 0.57 -46.86 -1.20
N PHE A 471 1.06 -47.24 -2.37
CA PHE A 471 0.29 -47.23 -3.61
C PHE A 471 0.01 -48.63 -4.16
N ASP A 472 -1.21 -48.89 -4.60
CA ASP A 472 -1.62 -50.09 -5.32
C ASP A 472 -1.64 -49.85 -6.84
N PHE A 473 -0.83 -50.62 -7.59
CA PHE A 473 -0.58 -50.39 -9.02
C PHE A 473 -1.51 -51.21 -9.93
N GLN A 474 -2.19 -50.55 -10.88
CA GLN A 474 -3.07 -51.16 -11.88
C GLN A 474 -3.05 -50.42 -13.22
N ARG A 475 -3.44 -51.10 -14.32
CA ARG A 475 -3.67 -50.45 -15.62
C ARG A 475 -5.14 -50.18 -15.82
N TRP A 476 -5.51 -48.91 -16.01
CA TRP A 476 -6.91 -48.49 -16.18
C TRP A 476 -7.29 -48.23 -17.63
N ALA A 477 -6.32 -47.90 -18.50
CA ALA A 477 -6.58 -47.70 -19.93
C ALA A 477 -5.47 -48.28 -20.81
N THR A 478 -5.86 -48.79 -21.98
CA THR A 478 -4.92 -49.21 -23.04
C THR A 478 -5.35 -48.64 -24.37
N GLY A 479 -4.50 -47.80 -24.97
CA GLY A 479 -4.68 -47.27 -26.32
C GLY A 479 -5.90 -46.34 -26.50
N GLN A 480 -6.12 -45.41 -25.57
CA GLN A 480 -7.19 -44.41 -25.65
C GLN A 480 -6.68 -43.09 -26.22
N GLY A 481 -7.26 -42.61 -27.32
CA GLY A 481 -6.81 -41.39 -27.98
C GLY A 481 -5.39 -41.48 -28.54
N GLY A 482 -4.88 -40.37 -29.08
CA GLY A 482 -3.52 -40.28 -29.60
C GLY A 482 -2.56 -39.68 -28.57
N PHE A 483 -1.28 -40.08 -28.62
CA PHE A 483 -0.23 -39.58 -27.74
C PHE A 483 0.95 -38.99 -28.55
N TRP A 484 1.25 -37.71 -28.34
CA TRP A 484 2.43 -37.04 -28.90
C TRP A 484 2.94 -35.89 -28.00
N ASP A 485 4.21 -35.51 -28.15
CA ASP A 485 4.95 -34.73 -27.13
C ASP A 485 4.38 -33.33 -26.82
N THR A 486 3.69 -32.70 -27.77
CA THR A 486 3.19 -31.32 -27.62
C THR A 486 1.83 -31.21 -26.91
N GLN A 487 1.18 -32.34 -26.62
CA GLN A 487 -0.11 -32.36 -25.91
C GLN A 487 0.04 -31.93 -24.45
N LYS A 488 -1.02 -31.34 -23.90
CA LYS A 488 -1.13 -31.02 -22.47
C LYS A 488 -2.06 -32.02 -21.82
N TRP A 489 -1.55 -32.73 -20.82
CA TRP A 489 -2.33 -33.64 -19.99
C TRP A 489 -2.45 -33.03 -18.61
N LEU A 490 -3.67 -32.95 -18.09
CA LEU A 490 -4.01 -32.35 -16.79
C LEU A 490 -5.11 -33.19 -16.11
N VAL A 491 -5.40 -32.87 -14.84
CA VAL A 491 -6.38 -33.58 -14.00
C VAL A 491 -7.36 -32.58 -13.41
N GLY A 492 -8.62 -33.00 -13.26
CA GLY A 492 -9.67 -32.33 -12.49
C GLY A 492 -11.03 -33.02 -12.63
N ASP A 493 -11.99 -32.73 -11.76
CA ASP A 493 -13.39 -33.19 -11.83
C ASP A 493 -14.17 -32.33 -12.84
N PHE A 494 -14.00 -32.60 -14.12
CA PHE A 494 -14.65 -31.84 -15.18
C PHE A 494 -16.17 -32.06 -15.24
N ASN A 495 -16.68 -33.17 -14.67
CA ASN A 495 -18.06 -33.59 -14.80
C ASN A 495 -18.92 -33.40 -13.52
N GLY A 496 -18.28 -33.12 -12.39
CA GLY A 496 -18.90 -32.81 -11.10
C GLY A 496 -19.35 -34.05 -10.32
N ASP A 497 -18.80 -35.23 -10.60
CA ASP A 497 -19.13 -36.48 -9.90
C ASP A 497 -18.20 -36.81 -8.73
N ARG A 498 -17.26 -35.91 -8.43
CA ARG A 498 -16.23 -35.97 -7.38
C ARG A 498 -15.17 -37.03 -7.59
N LYS A 499 -15.01 -37.51 -8.81
CA LYS A 499 -13.82 -38.25 -9.21
C LYS A 499 -13.05 -37.37 -10.17
N ASP A 500 -11.76 -37.31 -9.94
CA ASP A 500 -10.89 -36.63 -10.86
C ASP A 500 -10.82 -37.39 -12.19
N ASP A 501 -10.82 -36.62 -13.27
CA ASP A 501 -10.76 -37.07 -14.65
C ASP A 501 -9.41 -36.66 -15.27
N LEU A 502 -9.10 -37.19 -16.46
CA LEU A 502 -7.95 -36.75 -17.24
C LEU A 502 -8.39 -35.96 -18.47
N VAL A 503 -7.76 -34.81 -18.70
CA VAL A 503 -7.95 -34.02 -19.92
C VAL A 503 -6.69 -34.07 -20.78
N ASN A 504 -6.90 -34.18 -22.09
CA ASN A 504 -5.86 -34.06 -23.11
C ASN A 504 -6.21 -32.92 -24.07
N ILE A 505 -5.36 -31.88 -24.08
CA ILE A 505 -5.48 -30.70 -24.94
C ILE A 505 -4.41 -30.76 -26.01
N PHE A 506 -4.83 -30.67 -27.27
CA PHE A 506 -3.92 -30.84 -28.39
C PHE A 506 -4.23 -29.91 -29.56
N ASN A 507 -3.20 -29.72 -30.39
CA ASN A 507 -3.28 -28.91 -31.59
C ASN A 507 -4.05 -29.65 -32.71
N ASP A 508 -5.18 -29.09 -33.12
CA ASP A 508 -5.92 -29.47 -34.32
C ASP A 508 -6.00 -28.28 -35.28
N GLY A 509 -5.11 -28.23 -36.27
CA GLY A 509 -5.10 -27.18 -37.29
C GLY A 509 -4.75 -25.77 -36.79
N GLY A 510 -4.01 -25.65 -35.68
CA GLY A 510 -3.64 -24.39 -35.02
C GLY A 510 -4.61 -23.99 -33.90
N LEU A 511 -5.66 -24.77 -33.68
CA LEU A 511 -6.66 -24.54 -32.63
C LEU A 511 -6.60 -25.66 -31.58
N ALA A 512 -7.03 -25.35 -30.36
CA ALA A 512 -7.12 -26.34 -29.29
C ALA A 512 -8.33 -27.27 -29.50
N SER A 513 -8.09 -28.58 -29.41
CA SER A 513 -9.13 -29.60 -29.23
C SER A 513 -8.91 -30.32 -27.90
N ILE A 514 -10.00 -30.74 -27.28
CA ILE A 514 -10.03 -31.20 -25.89
C ILE A 514 -10.75 -32.55 -25.83
N ASP A 515 -9.99 -33.58 -25.48
CA ASP A 515 -10.50 -34.92 -25.19
C ASP A 515 -10.46 -35.16 -23.66
N ILE A 516 -11.50 -35.78 -23.12
CA ILE A 516 -11.64 -36.12 -21.70
C ILE A 516 -11.68 -37.64 -21.54
N HIS A 517 -11.01 -38.12 -20.50
CA HIS A 517 -10.99 -39.50 -20.04
C HIS A 517 -11.68 -39.52 -18.67
N LEU A 518 -12.97 -39.82 -18.68
CA LEU A 518 -13.83 -39.78 -17.50
C LEU A 518 -13.54 -40.96 -16.58
N SER A 519 -13.23 -40.71 -15.31
CA SER A 519 -13.02 -41.77 -14.34
C SER A 519 -14.35 -42.37 -13.88
N ASN A 520 -14.40 -43.69 -13.78
CA ASN A 520 -15.49 -44.39 -13.07
C ASN A 520 -15.03 -45.02 -11.75
N GLY A 521 -13.81 -44.73 -11.31
CA GLY A 521 -13.17 -45.28 -10.10
C GLY A 521 -12.45 -46.61 -10.31
N GLU A 522 -12.53 -47.21 -11.50
CA GLU A 522 -11.80 -48.44 -11.85
C GLU A 522 -11.16 -48.40 -13.24
N SER A 523 -11.56 -47.44 -14.08
CA SER A 523 -11.12 -47.28 -15.48
C SER A 523 -11.50 -45.90 -16.00
N PHE A 524 -11.05 -45.57 -17.22
CA PHE A 524 -11.38 -44.32 -17.90
C PHE A 524 -12.26 -44.53 -19.14
N ASP A 525 -13.28 -43.71 -19.32
CA ASP A 525 -14.11 -43.63 -20.52
C ASP A 525 -13.71 -42.42 -21.38
N PHE A 526 -13.27 -42.68 -22.62
CA PHE A 526 -12.71 -41.65 -23.51
C PHE A 526 -13.76 -40.97 -24.39
N GLN A 527 -13.77 -39.63 -24.40
CA GLN A 527 -14.68 -38.80 -25.20
C GLN A 527 -14.04 -37.50 -25.68
N ARG A 528 -14.53 -36.95 -26.81
CA ARG A 528 -14.17 -35.60 -27.26
C ARG A 528 -15.24 -34.61 -26.83
N TRP A 529 -14.85 -33.61 -26.04
CA TRP A 529 -15.77 -32.60 -25.52
C TRP A 529 -15.78 -31.32 -26.32
N ALA A 530 -14.64 -30.93 -26.91
CA ALA A 530 -14.55 -29.67 -27.64
C ALA A 530 -13.52 -29.67 -28.78
N THR A 531 -13.79 -28.83 -29.78
CA THR A 531 -12.88 -28.55 -30.91
C THR A 531 -12.89 -27.05 -31.20
N GLY A 532 -11.74 -26.46 -31.52
CA GLY A 532 -11.67 -25.06 -31.91
C GLY A 532 -11.66 -24.07 -30.75
N GLN A 533 -11.15 -24.47 -29.59
CA GLN A 533 -11.20 -23.75 -28.32
C GLN A 533 -10.09 -22.70 -28.17
N GLY A 534 -10.00 -21.79 -29.14
CA GLY A 534 -8.92 -20.80 -29.24
C GLY A 534 -7.66 -21.35 -29.90
N GLY A 535 -6.64 -20.50 -30.03
CA GLY A 535 -5.37 -20.87 -30.68
C GLY A 535 -4.48 -21.71 -29.78
N PHE A 536 -3.71 -22.62 -30.38
CA PHE A 536 -2.79 -23.52 -29.66
C PHE A 536 -1.35 -23.31 -30.11
N TRP A 537 -0.45 -23.02 -29.17
CA TRP A 537 0.99 -22.94 -29.39
C TRP A 537 1.79 -23.36 -28.15
N ASP A 538 3.00 -23.87 -28.36
CA ASP A 538 3.73 -24.64 -27.34
C ASP A 538 4.05 -23.87 -26.05
N THR A 539 4.24 -22.56 -26.13
CA THR A 539 4.63 -21.70 -24.99
C THR A 539 3.49 -21.35 -24.05
N GLN A 540 2.23 -21.63 -24.42
CA GLN A 540 1.06 -21.43 -23.55
C GLN A 540 1.13 -22.29 -22.29
N LYS A 541 0.59 -21.76 -21.19
CA LYS A 541 0.43 -22.48 -19.92
C LYS A 541 -1.04 -22.88 -19.82
N TRP A 542 -1.28 -24.18 -19.81
CA TRP A 542 -2.61 -24.75 -19.56
C TRP A 542 -2.63 -25.34 -18.16
N LEU A 543 -3.66 -24.98 -17.38
CA LEU A 543 -3.84 -25.39 -15.98
C LEU A 543 -5.33 -25.69 -15.75
N VAL A 544 -5.65 -26.23 -14.57
CA VAL A 544 -7.00 -26.69 -14.18
C VAL A 544 -7.34 -26.14 -12.80
N GLY A 545 -8.61 -25.81 -12.59
CA GLY A 545 -9.20 -25.45 -11.30
C GLY A 545 -10.65 -24.99 -11.44
N ASP A 546 -11.41 -24.95 -10.34
CA ASP A 546 -12.78 -24.43 -10.27
C ASP A 546 -12.76 -22.91 -10.08
N PHE A 547 -12.61 -22.16 -11.18
CA PHE A 547 -12.48 -20.71 -11.11
C PHE A 547 -13.80 -20.00 -10.80
N ASN A 548 -14.95 -20.68 -10.86
CA ASN A 548 -16.28 -20.09 -10.69
C ASN A 548 -17.07 -20.66 -9.50
N ALA A 549 -16.50 -21.60 -8.75
CA ALA A 549 -17.08 -22.30 -7.61
C ALA A 549 -18.38 -23.05 -7.93
N ASP A 550 -18.50 -23.61 -9.15
CA ASP A 550 -19.69 -24.39 -9.54
C ASP A 550 -19.58 -25.89 -9.21
N GLY A 551 -18.43 -26.31 -8.67
CA GLY A 551 -18.12 -27.69 -8.29
C GLY A 551 -17.67 -28.56 -9.47
N LYS A 552 -17.27 -27.95 -10.58
CA LYS A 552 -16.58 -28.60 -11.69
C LYS A 552 -15.30 -27.86 -11.98
N ASP A 553 -14.26 -28.62 -12.30
CA ASP A 553 -13.02 -28.02 -12.72
C ASP A 553 -13.11 -27.46 -14.15
N ASP A 554 -12.52 -26.30 -14.35
CA ASP A 554 -12.41 -25.59 -15.61
C ASP A 554 -10.98 -25.68 -16.15
N LEU A 555 -10.78 -25.24 -17.39
CA LEU A 555 -9.42 -25.09 -17.94
C LEU A 555 -9.08 -23.61 -18.06
N VAL A 556 -7.82 -23.30 -17.79
CA VAL A 556 -7.27 -21.96 -18.02
C VAL A 556 -6.08 -22.02 -18.94
N ASN A 557 -6.02 -21.06 -19.87
CA ASN A 557 -4.92 -20.87 -20.80
C ASN A 557 -4.30 -19.48 -20.60
N VAL A 558 -3.08 -19.44 -20.09
CA VAL A 558 -2.27 -18.23 -19.96
C VAL A 558 -1.26 -18.15 -21.09
N PHE A 559 -1.23 -17.02 -21.79
CA PHE A 559 -0.38 -16.86 -22.96
C PHE A 559 0.22 -15.46 -23.13
N ASN A 560 1.28 -15.41 -23.93
CA ASN A 560 2.01 -14.19 -24.23
C ASN A 560 1.26 -13.29 -25.22
N ASP A 561 0.92 -12.09 -24.78
CA ASP A 561 0.38 -11.01 -25.59
C ASP A 561 1.29 -9.77 -25.49
N GLY A 562 2.30 -9.70 -26.38
CA GLY A 562 3.23 -8.58 -26.42
C GLY A 562 4.19 -8.46 -25.22
N GLY A 563 4.48 -9.57 -24.54
CA GLY A 563 5.29 -9.62 -23.31
C GLY A 563 4.47 -9.56 -22.02
N LEU A 564 3.14 -9.40 -22.14
CA LEU A 564 2.20 -9.41 -21.03
C LEU A 564 1.37 -10.69 -21.04
N ALA A 565 0.81 -11.05 -19.88
CA ALA A 565 -0.04 -12.23 -19.78
C ALA A 565 -1.49 -11.91 -20.14
N SER A 566 -2.05 -12.73 -21.00
CA SER A 566 -3.47 -12.77 -21.36
C SER A 566 -4.04 -14.12 -20.95
N ILE A 567 -5.25 -14.14 -20.38
CA ILE A 567 -5.82 -15.32 -19.72
C ILE A 567 -7.20 -15.62 -20.30
N ASP A 568 -7.33 -16.79 -20.92
CA ASP A 568 -8.59 -17.37 -21.37
C ASP A 568 -9.03 -18.47 -20.40
N ILE A 569 -10.33 -18.53 -20.10
CA ILE A 569 -10.98 -19.57 -19.32
C ILE A 569 -11.92 -20.37 -20.22
N HIS A 570 -11.95 -21.68 -20.00
CA HIS A 570 -12.83 -22.65 -20.64
C HIS A 570 -13.66 -23.29 -19.54
N LEU A 571 -14.85 -22.74 -19.31
CA LEU A 571 -15.74 -23.14 -18.21
C LEU A 571 -16.39 -24.48 -18.51
N SER A 572 -16.28 -25.46 -17.62
CA SER A 572 -16.91 -26.77 -17.80
C SER A 572 -18.40 -26.72 -17.50
N ASN A 573 -19.21 -27.31 -18.38
CA ASN A 573 -20.62 -27.58 -18.11
C ASN A 573 -20.92 -29.06 -17.83
N GLY A 574 -19.88 -29.89 -17.68
CA GLY A 574 -19.96 -31.33 -17.44
C GLY A 574 -20.06 -32.20 -18.70
N GLU A 575 -20.16 -31.58 -19.88
CA GLU A 575 -20.15 -32.30 -21.17
C GLU A 575 -19.34 -31.57 -22.27
N SER A 576 -19.01 -30.29 -22.08
CA SER A 576 -18.23 -29.44 -22.97
C SER A 576 -17.68 -28.22 -22.24
N PHE A 577 -17.05 -27.30 -22.97
CA PHE A 577 -16.44 -26.08 -22.43
C PHE A 577 -16.93 -24.80 -23.12
N ASP A 578 -17.26 -23.79 -22.32
CA ASP A 578 -17.60 -22.44 -22.76
C ASP A 578 -16.38 -21.51 -22.63
N PHE A 579 -15.94 -20.93 -23.76
CA PHE A 579 -14.71 -20.14 -23.85
C PHE A 579 -14.91 -18.64 -23.62
N GLN A 580 -14.09 -18.05 -22.73
CA GLN A 580 -14.12 -16.63 -22.38
C GLN A 580 -12.72 -16.04 -22.12
N ARG A 581 -12.55 -14.72 -22.37
CA ARG A 581 -11.36 -13.95 -22.03
C ARG A 581 -11.58 -13.24 -20.69
N TRP A 582 -10.82 -13.58 -19.65
CA TRP A 582 -10.96 -12.96 -18.33
C TRP A 582 -9.93 -11.86 -18.07
N ALA A 583 -8.74 -11.92 -18.71
CA ALA A 583 -7.70 -10.91 -18.55
C ALA A 583 -6.95 -10.61 -19.84
N THR A 584 -6.64 -9.34 -20.07
CA THR A 584 -5.77 -8.89 -21.17
C THR A 584 -4.62 -8.05 -20.63
N GLY A 585 -3.39 -8.52 -20.80
CA GLY A 585 -2.19 -7.79 -20.41
C GLY A 585 -1.98 -7.61 -18.90
N GLN A 586 -2.41 -8.57 -18.07
CA GLN A 586 -2.27 -8.51 -16.61
C GLN A 586 -0.98 -9.20 -16.14
N GLY A 587 0.06 -8.41 -15.85
CA GLY A 587 1.37 -8.90 -15.45
C GLY A 587 2.27 -9.28 -16.64
N GLY A 588 3.53 -9.62 -16.35
CA GLY A 588 4.50 -10.03 -17.36
C GLY A 588 4.38 -11.50 -17.74
N PHE A 589 4.72 -11.85 -18.99
CA PHE A 589 4.81 -13.23 -19.45
C PHE A 589 6.23 -13.57 -19.92
N GLY A 590 6.79 -14.67 -19.42
CA GLY A 590 8.11 -15.18 -19.82
C GLY A 590 8.26 -16.68 -19.64
N ASP A 591 9.12 -17.31 -20.44
CA ASP A 591 9.22 -18.78 -20.50
C ASP A 591 9.63 -19.44 -19.17
N THR A 592 10.44 -18.75 -18.36
CA THR A 592 10.95 -19.24 -17.07
C THR A 592 9.95 -19.11 -15.93
N GLN A 593 8.90 -18.30 -16.10
CA GLN A 593 7.88 -18.07 -15.09
C GLN A 593 7.09 -19.35 -14.78
N LYS A 594 6.68 -19.49 -13.52
CA LYS A 594 5.88 -20.61 -13.03
C LYS A 594 4.45 -20.11 -12.81
N TRP A 595 3.52 -20.67 -13.56
CA TRP A 595 2.09 -20.43 -13.40
C TRP A 595 1.47 -21.65 -12.75
N LEU A 596 0.70 -21.44 -11.68
CA LEU A 596 0.08 -22.49 -10.86
C LEU A 596 -1.34 -22.02 -10.47
N VAL A 597 -2.16 -22.95 -9.99
CA VAL A 597 -3.56 -22.74 -9.60
C VAL A 597 -3.77 -23.20 -8.17
N GLY A 598 -4.66 -22.51 -7.44
CA GLY A 598 -5.13 -22.88 -6.11
C GLY A 598 -6.04 -21.80 -5.52
N ASP A 599 -6.78 -22.11 -4.46
CA ASP A 599 -7.62 -21.16 -3.71
C ASP A 599 -6.79 -20.48 -2.63
N PHE A 600 -6.16 -19.34 -2.95
CA PHE A 600 -5.24 -18.66 -2.02
C PHE A 600 -5.97 -17.76 -1.02
N ASN A 601 -7.27 -17.53 -1.19
CA ASN A 601 -8.05 -16.62 -0.35
C ASN A 601 -9.18 -17.31 0.44
N ALA A 602 -9.34 -18.62 0.27
CA ALA A 602 -10.35 -19.49 0.87
C ALA A 602 -11.79 -19.06 0.54
N ASP A 603 -12.04 -18.51 -0.66
CA ASP A 603 -13.36 -18.11 -1.10
C ASP A 603 -14.12 -19.19 -1.88
N GLY A 604 -13.46 -20.33 -2.10
CA GLY A 604 -13.98 -21.50 -2.82
C GLY A 604 -13.82 -21.43 -4.33
N LYS A 605 -13.16 -20.39 -4.87
CA LYS A 605 -12.73 -20.32 -6.27
C LYS A 605 -11.23 -20.47 -6.34
N ASP A 606 -10.78 -21.21 -7.33
CA ASP A 606 -9.38 -21.25 -7.64
C ASP A 606 -8.91 -19.93 -8.28
N ASP A 607 -7.71 -19.53 -7.93
CA ASP A 607 -7.01 -18.36 -8.43
C ASP A 607 -5.79 -18.78 -9.28
N LEU A 608 -5.12 -17.79 -9.87
CA LEU A 608 -3.85 -18.01 -10.56
C LEU A 608 -2.71 -17.31 -9.83
N VAL A 609 -1.57 -17.99 -9.74
CA VAL A 609 -0.32 -17.42 -9.24
C VAL A 609 0.77 -17.48 -10.30
N ASN A 610 1.55 -16.41 -10.38
CA ASN A 610 2.73 -16.29 -11.22
C ASN A 610 3.98 -16.04 -10.37
N VAL A 611 4.86 -17.02 -10.30
CA VAL A 611 6.16 -16.91 -9.64
C VAL A 611 7.25 -16.69 -10.69
N PHE A 612 8.03 -15.62 -10.54
CA PHE A 612 9.02 -15.22 -11.53
C PHE A 612 10.33 -14.70 -10.94
N ASN A 613 11.37 -14.73 -11.76
CA ASN A 613 12.72 -14.32 -11.40
C ASN A 613 12.85 -12.79 -11.35
N ASP A 614 13.26 -12.27 -10.20
CA ASP A 614 13.62 -10.88 -9.97
C ASP A 614 15.04 -10.82 -9.37
N GLY A 615 16.05 -10.74 -10.24
CA GLY A 615 17.45 -10.65 -9.81
C GLY A 615 18.00 -11.90 -9.10
N GLY A 616 17.43 -13.09 -9.34
CA GLY A 616 17.78 -14.35 -8.67
C GLY A 616 16.91 -14.66 -7.45
N LEU A 617 15.98 -13.77 -7.11
CA LEU A 617 15.00 -13.93 -6.04
C LEU A 617 13.61 -14.13 -6.67
N ALA A 618 12.64 -14.66 -5.91
CA ALA A 618 11.28 -14.88 -6.42
C ALA A 618 10.40 -13.65 -6.15
N SER A 619 9.68 -13.20 -7.17
CA SER A 619 8.56 -12.28 -7.05
C SER A 619 7.28 -13.02 -7.41
N ILE A 620 6.18 -12.71 -6.71
CA ILE A 620 4.93 -13.48 -6.78
C ILE A 620 3.77 -12.52 -7.04
N ASP A 621 3.15 -12.68 -8.20
CA ASP A 621 1.90 -12.03 -8.59
C ASP A 621 0.74 -13.03 -8.41
N ILE A 622 -0.41 -12.56 -7.93
CA ILE A 622 -1.65 -13.31 -7.83
C ILE A 622 -2.73 -12.66 -8.71
N HIS A 623 -3.60 -13.48 -9.26
CA HIS A 623 -4.77 -13.13 -10.03
C HIS A 623 -5.96 -13.78 -9.34
N LEU A 624 -6.61 -13.05 -8.43
CA LEU A 624 -7.71 -13.57 -7.63
C LEU A 624 -8.99 -13.66 -8.45
N SER A 625 -9.61 -14.83 -8.52
CA SER A 625 -10.84 -15.04 -9.28
C SER A 625 -12.03 -14.44 -8.56
N ASN A 626 -12.89 -13.75 -9.32
CA ASN A 626 -14.24 -13.40 -8.87
C ASN A 626 -15.35 -14.18 -9.57
N GLY A 627 -14.99 -15.24 -10.32
CA GLY A 627 -15.90 -16.08 -11.10
C GLY A 627 -16.24 -15.57 -12.50
N GLU A 628 -15.78 -14.36 -12.85
CA GLU A 628 -15.97 -13.77 -14.19
C GLU A 628 -14.72 -13.06 -14.73
N SER A 629 -13.75 -12.77 -13.87
CA SER A 629 -12.51 -12.03 -14.17
C SER A 629 -11.49 -12.21 -13.03
N PHE A 630 -10.29 -11.63 -13.20
CA PHE A 630 -9.23 -11.66 -12.19
C PHE A 630 -8.87 -10.28 -11.65
N ASP A 631 -8.78 -10.18 -10.32
CA ASP A 631 -8.19 -9.05 -9.60
C ASP A 631 -6.68 -9.30 -9.41
N PHE A 632 -5.87 -8.50 -10.10
CA PHE A 632 -4.42 -8.65 -10.13
C PHE A 632 -3.72 -7.95 -8.97
N GLN A 633 -2.83 -8.64 -8.25
CA GLN A 633 -2.06 -8.10 -7.12
C GLN A 633 -0.63 -8.66 -7.07
N ARG A 634 0.29 -7.88 -6.48
CA ARG A 634 1.63 -8.35 -6.09
C ARG A 634 1.58 -8.77 -4.61
N TRP A 635 2.05 -9.97 -4.28
CA TRP A 635 2.11 -10.47 -2.89
C TRP A 635 3.53 -10.52 -2.31
N ALA A 636 4.55 -10.68 -3.16
CA ALA A 636 5.94 -10.68 -2.72
C ALA A 636 6.89 -10.11 -3.79
N THR A 637 7.89 -9.35 -3.36
CA THR A 637 8.95 -8.83 -4.21
C THR A 637 10.31 -9.31 -3.70
N GLY A 638 11.02 -10.09 -4.52
CA GLY A 638 12.39 -10.51 -4.24
C GLY A 638 12.55 -11.30 -2.94
N GLN A 639 11.72 -12.32 -2.71
CA GLN A 639 11.82 -13.22 -1.57
C GLN A 639 12.32 -14.62 -1.98
N GLY A 640 13.05 -15.30 -1.08
CA GLY A 640 13.58 -16.63 -1.34
C GLY A 640 14.55 -16.68 -2.52
N GLY A 641 14.89 -17.88 -3.00
CA GLY A 641 15.67 -18.06 -4.21
C GLY A 641 14.79 -18.41 -5.40
N PHE A 642 15.18 -17.98 -6.59
CA PHE A 642 14.58 -18.43 -7.86
C PHE A 642 15.64 -19.05 -8.77
N GLY A 643 15.38 -20.25 -9.30
CA GLY A 643 16.26 -20.92 -10.26
C GLY A 643 15.51 -21.92 -11.15
N ASP A 644 16.02 -22.15 -12.36
CA ASP A 644 15.32 -22.95 -13.39
C ASP A 644 15.05 -24.40 -12.97
N THR A 645 15.93 -24.98 -12.14
CA THR A 645 15.82 -26.36 -11.65
C THR A 645 14.86 -26.52 -10.48
N GLN A 646 14.49 -25.42 -9.83
CA GLN A 646 13.57 -25.42 -8.70
C GLN A 646 12.14 -25.80 -9.13
N LYS A 647 11.43 -26.49 -8.25
CA LYS A 647 10.04 -26.92 -8.45
C LYS A 647 9.13 -26.09 -7.57
N TRP A 648 8.22 -25.36 -8.21
CA TRP A 648 7.18 -24.60 -7.53
C TRP A 648 5.88 -25.37 -7.65
N LEU A 649 5.18 -25.49 -6.53
CA LEU A 649 4.00 -26.31 -6.33
C LEU A 649 3.01 -25.57 -5.43
N VAL A 650 1.73 -25.90 -5.53
CA VAL A 650 0.63 -25.28 -4.77
C VAL A 650 -0.17 -26.37 -4.05
N GLY A 651 -0.62 -26.08 -2.84
CA GLY A 651 -1.55 -26.90 -2.05
C GLY A 651 -1.73 -26.37 -0.63
N ASP A 652 -2.78 -26.78 0.08
CA ASP A 652 -3.01 -26.45 1.49
C ASP A 652 -2.18 -27.38 2.38
N PHE A 653 -0.90 -27.05 2.55
CA PHE A 653 0.01 -27.87 3.34
C PHE A 653 -0.24 -27.74 4.85
N ASN A 654 -1.02 -26.74 5.30
CA ASN A 654 -1.14 -26.37 6.71
C ASN A 654 -2.57 -26.54 7.30
N ALA A 655 -3.54 -26.89 6.47
CA ALA A 655 -4.97 -27.06 6.76
C ALA A 655 -5.69 -25.76 7.20
N ASP A 656 -5.24 -24.59 6.75
CA ASP A 656 -5.95 -23.33 6.97
C ASP A 656 -6.97 -22.99 5.87
N ARG A 657 -7.10 -23.87 4.86
CA ARG A 657 -7.95 -23.78 3.67
C ARG A 657 -7.51 -22.75 2.64
N LYS A 658 -6.30 -22.21 2.78
CA LYS A 658 -5.68 -21.38 1.77
C LYS A 658 -4.53 -22.16 1.19
N ASP A 659 -4.46 -22.16 -0.12
CA ASP A 659 -3.35 -22.82 -0.77
C ASP A 659 -2.05 -22.04 -0.53
N ASP A 660 -1.02 -22.79 -0.19
CA ASP A 660 0.34 -22.33 0.07
C ASP A 660 1.22 -22.59 -1.15
N LEU A 661 2.36 -21.90 -1.24
CA LEU A 661 3.37 -22.18 -2.26
C LEU A 661 4.54 -22.95 -1.67
N VAL A 662 4.97 -24.02 -2.34
CA VAL A 662 6.19 -24.74 -1.98
C VAL A 662 7.24 -24.61 -3.09
N ASN A 663 8.47 -24.31 -2.67
CA ASN A 663 9.66 -24.34 -3.50
C ASN A 663 10.57 -25.51 -3.08
N VAL A 664 10.68 -26.53 -3.93
CA VAL A 664 11.61 -27.65 -3.78
C VAL A 664 12.85 -27.41 -4.61
N PHE A 665 14.03 -27.50 -4.00
CA PHE A 665 15.30 -27.24 -4.68
C PHE A 665 16.43 -28.16 -4.23
N ASN A 666 17.46 -28.22 -5.08
CA ASN A 666 18.64 -29.04 -4.87
C ASN A 666 19.60 -28.38 -3.87
N ASP A 667 19.86 -29.05 -2.75
CA ASP A 667 20.89 -28.69 -1.78
C ASP A 667 21.89 -29.85 -1.65
N GLY A 668 23.00 -29.77 -2.39
CA GLY A 668 24.06 -30.78 -2.34
C GLY A 668 23.67 -32.16 -2.87
N GLY A 669 22.69 -32.26 -3.76
CA GLY A 669 22.15 -33.52 -4.30
C GLY A 669 20.96 -34.07 -3.53
N LEU A 670 20.49 -33.35 -2.50
CA LEU A 670 19.33 -33.70 -1.69
C LEU A 670 18.24 -32.65 -1.83
N ALA A 671 16.98 -33.02 -1.57
CA ALA A 671 15.86 -32.07 -1.70
C ALA A 671 15.71 -31.22 -0.43
N THR A 672 15.51 -29.93 -0.62
CA THR A 672 15.22 -28.97 0.44
C THR A 672 13.96 -28.20 0.05
N ILE A 673 13.10 -27.94 1.03
CA ILE A 673 11.72 -27.47 0.81
C ILE A 673 11.48 -26.21 1.63
N ASP A 674 11.22 -25.10 0.94
CA ASP A 674 10.71 -23.85 1.51
C ASP A 674 9.21 -23.72 1.23
N THR A 675 8.42 -23.47 2.28
CA THR A 675 6.96 -23.25 2.20
C THR A 675 6.67 -21.77 2.42
N HIS A 676 5.85 -21.18 1.57
CA HIS A 676 5.47 -19.77 1.54
C HIS A 676 3.97 -19.68 1.89
N ILE A 677 3.69 -19.21 3.10
CA ILE A 677 2.35 -19.20 3.70
C ILE A 677 1.79 -17.78 3.72
N LEU A 678 0.50 -17.61 3.40
CA LEU A 678 -0.17 -16.31 3.47
C LEU A 678 -0.42 -15.91 4.93
N ILE A 679 -0.17 -14.64 5.28
CA ILE A 679 -0.20 -14.18 6.69
C ILE A 679 -1.55 -13.54 7.07
N THR A 680 -2.42 -13.33 6.10
CA THR A 680 -3.70 -12.60 6.25
C THR A 680 -4.88 -13.52 6.19
#